data_AF-A0A8X7WY88-F1
#
_entry.id   AF-A0A8X7WY88-F1
#
_cell.length_a   1.000
_cell.length_b   1.000
_cell.length_c   1.000
_cell.angle_alpha   90.00
_cell.angle_beta   90.00
_cell.angle_gamma   90.00
#
_symmetry.space_group_name_H-M   'P 1'
#
loop_
_entity.id
_entity.type
_entity.pdbx_description
1 polymer ?
#
loop_
_entity_poly.entity_id
_entity_poly.type
_entity_poly.pdbx_seq_one_letter_code
_entity_poly.pdbx_strand_id
1 'polypeptide(L)'
;MDDIFTQCREGNAVAVRLWLDNTENDLNQGDDHGFSPLHWACREGRSNVVDMLIMRGARINVMNRGDDTPLHLASSHGHRDIVSKDLLANGAQVSICNKYGETPLDKAKPHLQERLKGQAEKLGQSLAKIPYKDTFWKGTTRTRPRNGTLNKHAGIDFKQLSLSNKINDNHSGELWKGRWQGNDIVVKVLKVRDWSTRKSRDFNEEYPKLRIFSHPNVLPVLGACQTPPTPQPIIITHWMPYGSLYNVLHEGTNFVVDQTQAVKFGLDIARGMAFLHTLEPLIPRHYLNSKSIMIDEDMTARISMADVKFSFQCPGRMYSPAWVAPEALQKKPEEINRRSADMWSFAVLLWELVTREVPFADLSNMEIGMKVALEGLRPTIPPGISPHICKLMKICMNEDPAKRPKFDMIVPILEKMQDKVNCSFYFKIGACRHGDRCSRLHNKPTFSQTIALLNIYRNPQNTAQSADGLRCAVSDVEMQEHYDEFFEEVFTEMEEKYGEVEEMNVCDNLGDHLVGNVYVKVKMPSVPPNTEAGELVSECPEAIKHFSKSKEGPNQNGDTSLDRKWIRPDKPSKCTWRLGEPQKDSPHYHQQLPKVPIIMPSILNKVGDTPMVRINKINKVYKLKCEMLVKCEFFNAGGSVKDRISVRMVEDAERAGILKPGDTIIEPTSGNTGIGLALAAAVKGYRCIIVMPEKMSSEKVDVLRALGAEIVRTPTSARFDSPESHVGVAWRLKHEIPNSHILDQYRNPSNPLAHYDTTAEEILQQCEGKIDMLVAGAGTGGTISGIARKLKEKCPHCKIVGVDPVGSTLAEPEGLNVTDKSSYEVEGIGYDFIPTVLDRAVVDKWYKTDDEESFSMSRLLIKEEGLLCGGSSGSAMAAAVKAAQELKEDQRCVVILPDSVRNYMTKFLSDKWMYEKGFQKEEDVNIKKPWWWNIKLQELNLCAPLTVLPSVTCQTTIEILKEKGFDQAPVVNESGYDCFFLLKCVKIHLNDNLGKLSRILELDHFALVVHDQIQYLADGSSSLKQMVFGVVTAIDLLNFVARKEKNHTDCC
;
A
#
# COMPACT_ATOMS: atom_id res chain seq x y z
N MET A 1 -29.32 -7.34 -23.96
CA MET A 1 -29.57 -8.53 -23.11
C MET A 1 -30.53 -8.04 -22.05
N ASP A 2 -31.73 -8.62 -21.99
CA ASP A 2 -32.81 -8.11 -21.14
C ASP A 2 -32.44 -8.17 -19.66
N ASP A 3 -32.91 -7.19 -18.90
CA ASP A 3 -32.67 -7.04 -17.46
C ASP A 3 -33.09 -8.31 -16.68
N ILE A 4 -32.23 -8.80 -15.78
CA ILE A 4 -32.43 -10.04 -14.99
C ILE A 4 -33.73 -10.00 -14.18
N PHE A 5 -34.14 -8.82 -13.72
CA PHE A 5 -35.40 -8.65 -12.99
C PHE A 5 -36.61 -8.99 -13.87
N THR A 6 -36.55 -8.69 -15.16
CA THR A 6 -37.59 -9.05 -16.14
C THR A 6 -37.65 -10.56 -16.33
N GLN A 7 -36.50 -11.22 -16.46
CA GLN A 7 -36.42 -12.68 -16.61
C GLN A 7 -36.94 -13.42 -15.37
N CYS A 8 -36.65 -12.92 -14.16
CA CYS A 8 -37.17 -13.45 -12.90
C CYS A 8 -38.69 -13.26 -12.77
N ARG A 9 -39.25 -12.14 -13.25
CA ARG A 9 -40.71 -11.89 -13.27
C ARG A 9 -41.44 -12.81 -14.24
N GLU A 10 -40.87 -13.01 -15.41
CA GLU A 10 -41.45 -13.86 -16.46
C GLU A 10 -41.30 -15.35 -16.16
N GLY A 11 -40.37 -15.72 -15.26
CA GLY A 11 -40.12 -17.10 -14.88
C GLY A 11 -39.21 -17.85 -15.86
N ASN A 12 -38.39 -17.13 -16.63
CA ASN A 12 -37.47 -17.71 -17.59
C ASN A 12 -36.26 -18.37 -16.89
N ALA A 13 -36.45 -19.60 -16.43
CA ALA A 13 -35.44 -20.35 -15.68
C ALA A 13 -34.14 -20.57 -16.47
N VAL A 14 -34.19 -20.61 -17.81
CA VAL A 14 -32.98 -20.79 -18.65
C VAL A 14 -32.14 -19.52 -18.68
N ALA A 15 -32.77 -18.37 -18.89
CA ALA A 15 -32.06 -17.08 -18.86
C ALA A 15 -31.51 -16.76 -17.47
N VAL A 16 -32.28 -17.05 -16.41
CA VAL A 16 -31.83 -16.87 -15.03
C VAL A 16 -30.65 -17.79 -14.72
N ARG A 17 -30.66 -19.05 -15.19
CA ARG A 17 -29.52 -19.97 -15.01
C ARG A 17 -28.26 -19.47 -15.72
N LEU A 18 -28.36 -19.10 -16.99
CA LEU A 18 -27.23 -18.55 -17.76
C LEU A 18 -26.66 -17.29 -17.09
N TRP A 19 -27.52 -16.47 -16.51
CA TRP A 19 -27.09 -15.29 -15.74
C TRP A 19 -26.37 -15.67 -14.44
N LEU A 20 -26.87 -16.69 -13.72
CA LEU A 20 -26.25 -17.19 -12.47
C LEU A 20 -24.93 -17.94 -12.69
N ASP A 21 -24.66 -18.44 -13.90
CA ASP A 21 -23.41 -19.13 -14.22
C ASP A 21 -22.23 -18.17 -14.47
N ASN A 22 -22.49 -16.86 -14.58
CA ASN A 22 -21.45 -15.83 -14.62
C ASN A 22 -21.09 -15.35 -13.20
N THR A 23 -19.85 -15.60 -12.77
CA THR A 23 -19.33 -15.29 -11.43
C THR A 23 -19.20 -13.79 -11.14
N GLU A 24 -19.28 -12.91 -12.14
CA GLU A 24 -19.28 -11.45 -11.95
C GLU A 24 -20.64 -10.88 -11.52
N ASN A 25 -21.72 -11.66 -11.60
CA ASN A 25 -23.07 -11.22 -11.28
C ASN A 25 -23.41 -11.36 -9.79
N ASP A 26 -23.92 -10.29 -9.17
CA ASP A 26 -24.41 -10.32 -7.79
C ASP A 26 -25.91 -10.65 -7.72
N LEU A 27 -26.24 -11.90 -7.38
CA LEU A 27 -27.61 -12.40 -7.22
C LEU A 27 -28.41 -11.74 -6.08
N ASN A 28 -27.74 -10.99 -5.19
CA ASN A 28 -28.37 -10.26 -4.09
C ASN A 28 -28.51 -8.76 -4.38
N GLN A 29 -28.01 -8.28 -5.51
CA GLN A 29 -28.15 -6.89 -5.92
C GLN A 29 -29.63 -6.59 -6.23
N GLY A 30 -30.16 -5.54 -5.61
CA GLY A 30 -31.53 -5.08 -5.83
C GLY A 30 -31.64 -4.07 -6.96
N ASP A 31 -32.84 -3.97 -7.54
CA ASP A 31 -33.19 -2.91 -8.49
C ASP A 31 -33.24 -1.51 -7.83
N ASP A 32 -33.62 -0.49 -8.60
CA ASP A 32 -33.79 0.88 -8.13
C ASP A 32 -34.84 1.03 -7.01
N HIS A 33 -35.62 0.01 -6.70
CA HIS A 33 -36.58 -0.03 -5.58
C HIS A 33 -36.14 -0.99 -4.46
N GLY A 34 -34.94 -1.56 -4.55
CA GLY A 34 -34.37 -2.49 -3.59
C GLY A 34 -34.94 -3.91 -3.70
N PHE A 35 -35.65 -4.25 -4.77
CA PHE A 35 -36.12 -5.60 -5.01
C PHE A 35 -34.99 -6.44 -5.60
N SER A 36 -34.56 -7.47 -4.86
CA SER A 36 -33.67 -8.51 -5.37
C SER A 36 -34.37 -9.42 -6.39
N PRO A 37 -33.62 -10.21 -7.17
CA PRO A 37 -34.19 -11.24 -8.06
C PRO A 37 -35.15 -12.19 -7.32
N LEU A 38 -34.82 -12.53 -6.06
CA LEU A 38 -35.67 -13.37 -5.20
C LEU A 38 -36.99 -12.68 -4.83
N HIS A 39 -37.01 -11.37 -4.59
CA HIS A 39 -38.27 -10.64 -4.33
C HIS A 39 -39.22 -10.72 -5.53
N TRP A 40 -38.69 -10.52 -6.75
CA TRP A 40 -39.49 -10.58 -7.97
C TRP A 40 -40.02 -12.00 -8.25
N ALA A 41 -39.18 -13.02 -8.09
CA ALA A 41 -39.60 -14.41 -8.23
C ALA A 41 -40.67 -14.82 -7.20
N CYS A 42 -40.53 -14.39 -5.94
CA CYS A 42 -41.50 -14.64 -4.87
C CYS A 42 -42.81 -13.85 -5.04
N ARG A 43 -42.76 -12.63 -5.60
CA ARG A 43 -43.95 -11.83 -5.89
C ARG A 43 -44.81 -12.45 -6.99
N GLU A 44 -44.17 -12.88 -8.08
CA GLU A 44 -44.84 -13.41 -9.28
C GLU A 44 -45.13 -14.92 -9.19
N GLY A 45 -44.73 -15.60 -8.10
CA GLY A 45 -45.08 -17.00 -7.87
C GLY A 45 -44.24 -18.00 -8.68
N ARG A 46 -42.99 -17.66 -9.01
CA ARG A 46 -42.13 -18.47 -9.88
C ARG A 46 -41.32 -19.52 -9.09
N SER A 47 -41.97 -20.57 -8.58
CA SER A 47 -41.33 -21.60 -7.73
C SER A 47 -40.01 -22.15 -8.28
N ASN A 48 -39.94 -22.50 -9.57
CA ASN A 48 -38.70 -23.03 -10.18
C ASN A 48 -37.53 -22.02 -10.16
N VAL A 49 -37.81 -20.72 -10.25
CA VAL A 49 -36.80 -19.66 -10.19
C VAL A 49 -36.44 -19.36 -8.73
N VAL A 50 -37.42 -19.39 -7.83
CA VAL A 50 -37.19 -19.26 -6.38
C VAL A 50 -36.27 -20.37 -5.87
N ASP A 51 -36.57 -21.63 -6.20
CA ASP A 51 -35.74 -22.78 -5.84
C ASP A 51 -34.31 -22.62 -6.35
N MET A 52 -34.15 -22.23 -7.62
CA MET A 52 -32.84 -22.01 -8.23
C MET A 52 -32.05 -20.88 -7.55
N LEU A 53 -32.70 -19.75 -7.24
CA LEU A 53 -32.07 -18.62 -6.57
C LEU A 53 -31.66 -18.97 -5.13
N ILE A 54 -32.50 -19.69 -4.39
CA ILE A 54 -32.19 -20.16 -3.03
C ILE A 54 -31.02 -21.15 -3.07
N MET A 55 -31.03 -22.12 -3.98
CA MET A 55 -29.93 -23.09 -4.15
C MET A 55 -28.60 -22.44 -4.52
N ARG A 56 -28.63 -21.29 -5.21
CA ARG A 56 -27.43 -20.51 -5.56
C ARG A 56 -27.05 -19.46 -4.50
N GLY A 57 -27.68 -19.46 -3.32
CA GLY A 57 -27.27 -18.62 -2.18
C GLY A 57 -27.97 -17.27 -2.06
N ALA A 58 -29.17 -17.10 -2.61
CA ALA A 58 -29.97 -15.89 -2.41
C ALA A 58 -30.30 -15.65 -0.95
N ARG A 59 -30.10 -14.40 -0.48
CA ARG A 59 -30.43 -13.98 0.88
C ARG A 59 -31.94 -14.03 1.10
N ILE A 60 -32.39 -14.91 1.97
CA ILE A 60 -33.82 -15.23 2.16
C ILE A 60 -34.59 -14.13 2.91
N ASN A 61 -33.93 -13.48 3.87
CA ASN A 61 -34.50 -12.39 4.67
C ASN A 61 -34.03 -11.00 4.20
N VAL A 62 -33.61 -10.88 2.93
CA VAL A 62 -33.31 -9.57 2.32
C VAL A 62 -34.58 -8.71 2.33
N MET A 63 -34.44 -7.39 2.44
CA MET A 63 -35.57 -6.46 2.54
C MET A 63 -35.54 -5.46 1.37
N ASN A 64 -36.68 -5.08 0.80
CA ASN A 64 -36.78 -4.03 -0.23
C ASN A 64 -36.96 -2.62 0.38
N ARG A 65 -37.14 -1.52 -0.39
CA ARG A 65 -37.38 -0.17 0.20
C ARG A 65 -38.67 -0.03 1.05
N GLY A 66 -39.54 -1.04 1.03
CA GLY A 66 -40.68 -1.19 1.93
C GLY A 66 -40.37 -1.90 3.24
N ASP A 67 -39.16 -2.44 3.36
CA ASP A 67 -38.76 -3.45 4.34
C ASP A 67 -39.58 -4.73 4.29
N ASP A 68 -40.19 -4.99 3.14
CA ASP A 68 -40.80 -6.27 2.85
C ASP A 68 -39.69 -7.26 2.50
N THR A 69 -39.69 -8.42 3.16
CA THR A 69 -38.87 -9.58 2.77
C THR A 69 -39.51 -10.34 1.62
N PRO A 70 -38.78 -11.22 0.91
CA PRO A 70 -39.38 -12.17 -0.03
C PRO A 70 -40.58 -12.94 0.57
N LEU A 71 -40.54 -13.24 1.87
CA LEU A 71 -41.64 -13.89 2.59
C LEU A 71 -42.87 -12.98 2.75
N HIS A 72 -42.70 -11.68 2.96
CA HIS A 72 -43.82 -10.72 2.97
C HIS A 72 -44.54 -10.70 1.61
N LEU A 73 -43.77 -10.68 0.51
CA LEU A 73 -44.32 -10.63 -0.84
C LEU A 73 -45.03 -11.94 -1.22
N ALA A 74 -44.40 -13.09 -0.94
CA ALA A 74 -45.00 -14.40 -1.18
C ALA A 74 -46.28 -14.61 -0.36
N SER A 75 -46.28 -14.15 0.90
CA SER A 75 -47.45 -14.24 1.80
C SER A 75 -48.60 -13.32 1.37
N SER A 76 -48.29 -12.09 0.93
CA SER A 76 -49.25 -11.12 0.41
C SER A 76 -49.94 -11.59 -0.88
N HIS A 77 -49.19 -12.22 -1.78
CA HIS A 77 -49.73 -12.70 -3.06
C HIS A 77 -50.38 -14.10 -2.92
N GLY A 78 -50.09 -14.83 -1.83
CA GLY A 78 -50.75 -16.09 -1.48
C GLY A 78 -50.09 -17.33 -2.08
N HIS A 79 -48.80 -17.27 -2.38
CA HIS A 79 -48.06 -18.37 -3.02
C HIS A 79 -47.69 -19.44 -2.00
N ARG A 80 -48.61 -20.39 -1.81
CA ARG A 80 -48.55 -21.39 -0.73
C ARG A 80 -47.28 -22.23 -0.74
N ASP A 81 -46.89 -22.73 -1.91
CA ASP A 81 -45.76 -23.64 -2.04
C ASP A 81 -44.43 -22.91 -1.78
N ILE A 82 -44.28 -21.68 -2.32
CA ILE A 82 -43.11 -20.83 -2.07
C ILE A 82 -42.95 -20.49 -0.60
N VAL A 83 -44.04 -20.15 0.08
CA VAL A 83 -44.02 -19.80 1.51
C VAL A 83 -43.61 -21.00 2.36
N SER A 84 -44.26 -22.15 2.15
CA SER A 84 -44.10 -23.34 3.00
C SER A 84 -42.86 -24.17 2.69
N LYS A 85 -42.56 -24.40 1.41
CA LYS A 85 -41.54 -25.34 0.94
C LYS A 85 -40.21 -24.66 0.67
N ASP A 86 -40.24 -23.44 0.14
CA ASP A 86 -39.02 -22.82 -0.39
C ASP A 86 -38.46 -21.81 0.62
N LEU A 87 -39.29 -20.92 1.19
CA LEU A 87 -38.81 -19.87 2.10
C LEU A 87 -38.69 -20.33 3.57
N LEU A 88 -39.76 -20.86 4.18
CA LEU A 88 -39.71 -21.26 5.60
C LEU A 88 -38.71 -22.39 5.87
N ALA A 89 -38.64 -23.38 4.98
CA ALA A 89 -37.71 -24.51 5.13
C ALA A 89 -36.25 -24.08 5.04
N ASN A 90 -35.96 -22.97 4.36
CA ASN A 90 -34.62 -22.42 4.21
C ASN A 90 -34.34 -21.24 5.18
N GLY A 91 -35.15 -21.05 6.22
CA GLY A 91 -34.85 -20.11 7.31
C GLY A 91 -35.43 -18.69 7.14
N ALA A 92 -36.49 -18.52 6.35
CA ALA A 92 -37.25 -17.28 6.34
C ALA A 92 -37.94 -17.01 7.68
N GLN A 93 -37.83 -15.80 8.21
CA GLN A 93 -38.37 -15.44 9.53
C GLN A 93 -39.78 -14.82 9.44
N VAL A 94 -40.73 -15.37 10.19
CA VAL A 94 -42.12 -14.83 10.26
C VAL A 94 -42.29 -13.64 11.21
N SER A 95 -41.26 -13.33 12.00
CA SER A 95 -41.30 -12.34 13.08
C SER A 95 -40.80 -10.95 12.67
N ILE A 96 -40.16 -10.81 11.51
CA ILE A 96 -39.60 -9.55 11.01
C ILE A 96 -40.75 -8.59 10.64
N CYS A 97 -40.78 -7.39 11.23
CA CYS A 97 -41.70 -6.34 10.83
C CYS A 97 -41.12 -5.48 9.69
N ASN A 98 -41.94 -5.18 8.67
CA ASN A 98 -41.64 -4.14 7.69
C ASN A 98 -41.76 -2.73 8.31
N LYS A 99 -41.50 -1.67 7.52
CA LYS A 99 -41.56 -0.27 7.99
C LYS A 99 -42.94 0.19 8.49
N TYR A 100 -43.98 -0.60 8.21
CA TYR A 100 -45.35 -0.36 8.66
C TYR A 100 -45.70 -1.14 9.94
N GLY A 101 -44.75 -1.88 10.51
CA GLY A 101 -44.95 -2.70 11.70
C GLY A 101 -45.68 -4.02 11.42
N GLU A 102 -45.81 -4.40 10.15
CA GLU A 102 -46.50 -5.61 9.71
C GLU A 102 -45.48 -6.73 9.53
N THR A 103 -45.79 -7.92 10.05
CA THR A 103 -45.05 -9.15 9.80
C THR A 103 -45.53 -9.87 8.54
N PRO A 104 -44.80 -10.87 8.01
CA PRO A 104 -45.32 -11.72 6.94
C PRO A 104 -46.66 -12.39 7.27
N LEU A 105 -46.91 -12.68 8.56
CA LEU A 105 -48.19 -13.17 9.07
C LEU A 105 -49.31 -12.12 8.98
N ASP A 106 -48.99 -10.84 9.19
CA ASP A 106 -49.96 -9.74 9.08
C ASP A 106 -50.31 -9.44 7.60
N LYS A 107 -49.36 -9.65 6.68
CA LYS A 107 -49.57 -9.53 5.23
C LYS A 107 -50.20 -10.77 4.58
N ALA A 108 -50.23 -11.91 5.27
CA ALA A 108 -50.71 -13.17 4.69
C ALA A 108 -52.22 -13.14 4.42
N LYS A 109 -52.66 -13.76 3.31
CA LYS A 109 -54.08 -14.00 3.06
C LYS A 109 -54.69 -14.90 4.16
N PRO A 110 -55.99 -14.76 4.50
CA PRO A 110 -56.61 -15.44 5.65
C PRO A 110 -56.39 -16.96 5.70
N HIS A 111 -56.48 -17.63 4.54
CA HIS A 111 -56.31 -19.09 4.43
C HIS A 111 -54.84 -19.56 4.54
N LEU A 112 -53.87 -18.65 4.42
CA LEU A 112 -52.44 -18.93 4.50
C LEU A 112 -51.90 -18.60 5.89
N GLN A 113 -52.53 -17.67 6.61
CA GLN A 113 -52.10 -17.18 7.91
C GLN A 113 -52.06 -18.27 8.99
N GLU A 114 -53.13 -19.08 9.13
CA GLU A 114 -53.17 -20.18 10.11
C GLU A 114 -52.11 -21.25 9.83
N ARG A 115 -51.85 -21.53 8.55
CA ARG A 115 -50.88 -22.52 8.11
C ARG A 115 -49.44 -22.03 8.26
N LEU A 116 -49.19 -20.77 7.93
CA LEU A 116 -47.89 -20.10 8.12
C LEU A 116 -47.53 -20.07 9.62
N LYS A 117 -48.50 -19.75 10.48
CA LYS A 117 -48.35 -19.79 11.94
C LYS A 117 -48.01 -21.19 12.43
N GLY A 118 -48.83 -22.19 12.05
CA GLY A 118 -48.62 -23.58 12.48
C GLY A 118 -47.32 -24.22 11.95
N GLN A 119 -46.79 -23.76 10.81
CA GLN A 119 -45.48 -24.22 10.31
C GLN A 119 -44.31 -23.50 10.98
N ALA A 120 -44.41 -22.19 11.24
CA ALA A 120 -43.38 -21.46 11.96
C ALA A 120 -43.19 -21.99 13.39
N GLU A 121 -44.29 -22.32 14.09
CA GLU A 121 -44.26 -22.96 15.41
C GLU A 121 -43.60 -24.35 15.36
N LYS A 122 -43.90 -25.17 14.35
CA LYS A 122 -43.26 -26.48 14.14
C LYS A 122 -41.76 -26.39 13.89
N LEU A 123 -41.29 -25.29 13.31
CA LEU A 123 -39.88 -25.00 13.03
C LEU A 123 -39.18 -24.28 14.21
N GLY A 124 -39.87 -24.10 15.34
CA GLY A 124 -39.30 -23.46 16.53
C GLY A 124 -39.10 -21.95 16.42
N GLN A 125 -39.74 -21.28 15.46
CA GLN A 125 -39.62 -19.82 15.33
C GLN A 125 -40.43 -19.10 16.40
N SER A 126 -39.85 -18.04 16.96
CA SER A 126 -40.57 -17.14 17.87
C SER A 126 -41.57 -16.28 17.09
N LEU A 127 -42.81 -16.20 17.59
CA LEU A 127 -43.83 -15.30 17.06
C LEU A 127 -43.73 -13.86 17.62
N ALA A 128 -42.75 -13.61 18.48
CA ALA A 128 -42.51 -12.27 19.01
C ALA A 128 -42.13 -11.33 17.86
N LYS A 129 -42.89 -10.23 17.69
CA LYS A 129 -42.60 -9.23 16.67
C LYS A 129 -41.21 -8.66 16.89
N ILE A 130 -40.34 -8.80 15.90
CA ILE A 130 -39.06 -8.10 15.84
C ILE A 130 -39.38 -6.71 15.29
N PRO A 131 -39.37 -5.65 16.12
CA PRO A 131 -39.78 -4.33 15.68
C PRO A 131 -38.84 -3.83 14.58
N TYR A 132 -39.41 -3.08 13.64
CA TYR A 132 -38.63 -2.33 12.67
C TYR A 132 -37.68 -1.38 13.42
N LYS A 133 -36.38 -1.71 13.42
CA LYS A 133 -35.32 -0.78 13.76
C LYS A 133 -34.96 -0.08 12.46
N ASP A 134 -34.97 1.26 12.44
CA ASP A 134 -34.55 2.08 11.30
C ASP A 134 -33.06 1.85 11.03
N THR A 135 -32.78 0.71 10.41
CA THR A 135 -31.45 0.21 10.10
C THR A 135 -31.17 0.73 8.71
N PHE A 136 -30.55 1.91 8.69
CA PHE A 136 -30.14 2.66 7.52
C PHE A 136 -29.10 1.90 6.67
N TRP A 137 -29.39 0.70 6.18
CA TRP A 137 -28.37 -0.14 5.54
C TRP A 137 -28.90 -1.00 4.39
N LYS A 138 -28.93 -0.43 3.17
CA LYS A 138 -29.03 -1.20 1.92
C LYS A 138 -27.97 -0.80 0.90
N GLY A 139 -27.27 -1.84 0.47
CA GLY A 139 -26.23 -1.91 -0.56
C GLY A 139 -26.19 -0.77 -1.56
N THR A 140 -25.15 0.03 -1.44
CA THR A 140 -24.39 0.57 -2.57
C THR A 140 -22.96 0.74 -2.07
N THR A 141 -21.97 0.44 -2.91
CA THR A 141 -20.57 0.89 -2.81
C THR A 141 -20.44 2.42 -2.90
N ARG A 142 -21.46 3.16 -2.42
CA ARG A 142 -21.47 4.61 -2.30
C ARG A 142 -21.29 4.97 -0.83
N THR A 143 -20.10 5.45 -0.49
CA THR A 143 -19.84 6.20 0.74
C THR A 143 -20.62 7.51 0.75
N ARG A 144 -21.91 7.45 1.12
CA ARG A 144 -22.68 8.52 1.79
C ARG A 144 -24.08 8.00 2.15
N PRO A 145 -24.52 8.07 3.42
CA PRO A 145 -25.92 7.84 3.73
C PRO A 145 -26.77 8.96 3.08
N ARG A 146 -27.81 8.57 2.33
CA ARG A 146 -28.71 9.47 1.59
C ARG A 146 -29.70 10.24 2.47
N ASN A 147 -29.68 10.06 3.79
CA ASN A 147 -30.55 10.79 4.71
C ASN A 147 -29.71 11.67 5.64
N GLY A 148 -29.48 12.89 5.18
CA GLY A 148 -28.71 13.91 5.87
C GLY A 148 -29.48 14.52 7.04
N THR A 149 -30.06 13.73 7.95
CA THR A 149 -30.78 14.26 9.12
C THR A 149 -30.32 13.61 10.43
N LEU A 150 -29.90 12.34 10.42
CA LEU A 150 -29.26 11.70 11.59
C LEU A 150 -27.78 12.10 11.79
N ASN A 151 -27.12 12.54 10.71
CA ASN A 151 -25.72 13.00 10.74
C ASN A 151 -25.55 14.53 10.79
N LYS A 152 -26.63 15.28 11.09
CA LYS A 152 -26.63 16.76 11.09
C LYS A 152 -26.39 17.44 12.43
N HIS A 153 -26.24 16.71 13.54
CA HIS A 153 -25.91 17.37 14.80
C HIS A 153 -24.43 17.76 14.83
N ALA A 154 -24.17 19.06 15.01
CA ALA A 154 -22.86 19.70 15.05
C ALA A 154 -22.05 19.38 16.33
N GLY A 155 -22.22 18.18 16.90
CA GLY A 155 -21.73 17.77 18.22
C GLY A 155 -22.88 17.34 19.13
N ILE A 156 -22.57 16.50 20.11
CA ILE A 156 -23.50 16.15 21.20
C ILE A 156 -23.17 17.04 22.39
N ASP A 157 -24.16 17.62 23.08
CA ASP A 157 -23.90 18.34 24.34
C ASP A 157 -23.86 17.31 25.48
N PHE A 158 -22.80 17.36 26.29
CA PHE A 158 -22.62 16.49 27.45
C PHE A 158 -23.83 16.52 28.39
N LYS A 159 -24.51 17.68 28.54
CA LYS A 159 -25.70 17.82 29.39
C LYS A 159 -26.88 16.94 28.97
N GLN A 160 -26.89 16.46 27.73
CA GLN A 160 -27.94 15.57 27.23
C GLN A 160 -27.70 14.09 27.59
N LEU A 161 -26.52 13.76 28.13
CA LEU A 161 -26.16 12.40 28.51
C LEU A 161 -26.61 12.11 29.94
N SER A 162 -27.32 11.01 30.13
CA SER A 162 -27.64 10.48 31.45
C SER A 162 -26.68 9.34 31.78
N LEU A 163 -25.63 9.60 32.56
CA LEU A 163 -24.68 8.57 33.02
C LEU A 163 -25.29 7.81 34.20
N SER A 164 -25.24 6.48 34.17
CA SER A 164 -25.75 5.63 35.24
C SER A 164 -24.62 5.00 36.06
N ASN A 165 -23.87 4.07 35.46
CA ASN A 165 -22.90 3.22 36.15
C ASN A 165 -21.52 3.33 35.52
N LYS A 166 -20.48 3.49 36.34
CA LYS A 166 -19.09 3.38 35.88
C LYS A 166 -18.75 1.90 35.64
N ILE A 167 -18.30 1.57 34.44
CA ILE A 167 -17.95 0.21 34.00
C ILE A 167 -16.47 -0.05 34.28
N ASN A 168 -15.60 0.89 33.93
CA ASN A 168 -14.15 0.73 34.05
C ASN A 168 -13.44 2.07 34.29
N ASP A 169 -12.30 2.04 34.96
CA ASP A 169 -11.39 3.16 35.14
C ASP A 169 -9.94 2.70 34.96
N ASN A 170 -9.23 3.29 34.02
CA ASN A 170 -7.82 3.02 33.83
C ASN A 170 -7.03 4.30 33.49
N HIS A 171 -5.73 4.13 33.26
CA HIS A 171 -4.83 5.24 32.94
C HIS A 171 -5.14 5.94 31.61
N SER A 172 -5.89 5.30 30.70
CA SER A 172 -6.27 5.86 29.40
C SER A 172 -7.62 6.59 29.41
N GLY A 173 -8.47 6.30 30.40
CA GLY A 173 -9.80 6.89 30.49
C GLY A 173 -10.75 6.14 31.43
N GLU A 174 -11.97 6.66 31.50
CA GLU A 174 -13.09 6.07 32.22
C GLU A 174 -14.17 5.60 31.23
N LEU A 175 -14.80 4.48 31.52
CA LEU A 175 -15.90 3.94 30.74
C LEU A 175 -17.17 3.95 31.58
N TRP A 176 -18.24 4.53 31.05
CA TRP A 176 -19.53 4.70 31.72
C TRP A 176 -20.66 4.15 30.86
N LYS A 177 -21.65 3.50 31.50
CA LYS A 177 -22.94 3.20 30.89
C LYS A 177 -23.87 4.40 31.07
N GLY A 178 -24.69 4.67 30.06
CA GLY A 178 -25.68 5.74 30.15
C GLY A 178 -26.81 5.61 29.13
N ARG A 179 -27.62 6.67 29.04
CA ARG A 179 -28.70 6.83 28.05
C ARG A 179 -28.60 8.16 27.33
N TRP A 180 -28.90 8.15 26.04
CA TRP A 180 -29.03 9.34 25.20
C TRP A 180 -30.12 9.14 24.15
N GLN A 181 -31.07 10.07 24.08
CA GLN A 181 -32.24 10.04 23.17
C GLN A 181 -33.03 8.72 23.19
N GLY A 182 -33.13 8.07 24.36
CA GLY A 182 -33.87 6.81 24.53
C GLY A 182 -33.06 5.54 24.21
N ASN A 183 -31.83 5.66 23.72
CA ASN A 183 -30.94 4.52 23.46
C ASN A 183 -29.94 4.33 24.61
N ASP A 184 -29.62 3.07 24.92
CA ASP A 184 -28.53 2.73 25.84
C ASP A 184 -27.18 2.93 25.15
N ILE A 185 -26.26 3.63 25.81
CA ILE A 185 -24.97 4.04 25.27
C ILE A 185 -23.81 3.71 26.22
N VAL A 186 -22.61 3.63 25.64
CA VAL A 186 -21.33 3.60 26.35
C VAL A 186 -20.60 4.92 26.10
N VAL A 187 -20.14 5.52 27.19
CA VAL A 187 -19.43 6.79 27.21
C VAL A 187 -18.00 6.55 27.68
N LYS A 188 -17.04 6.82 26.79
CA LYS A 188 -15.59 6.71 27.06
C LYS A 188 -15.03 8.11 27.27
N VAL A 189 -14.73 8.45 28.52
CA VAL A 189 -14.10 9.71 28.91
C VAL A 189 -12.59 9.50 28.87
N LEU A 190 -11.88 10.17 27.97
CA LEU A 190 -10.47 9.90 27.77
C LEU A 190 -9.61 10.79 28.67
N LYS A 191 -8.68 10.18 29.40
CA LYS A 191 -7.70 10.89 30.25
C LYS A 191 -6.53 11.37 29.39
N VAL A 192 -6.66 12.57 28.84
CA VAL A 192 -5.61 13.19 28.01
C VAL A 192 -4.80 14.19 28.83
N ARG A 193 -3.49 13.93 28.99
CA ARG A 193 -2.57 14.89 29.61
C ARG A 193 -2.43 16.13 28.72
N ASP A 194 -2.34 17.31 29.32
CA ASP A 194 -2.10 18.61 28.65
C ASP A 194 -3.11 18.91 27.53
N TRP A 195 -4.40 19.01 27.88
CA TRP A 195 -5.46 19.32 26.93
C TRP A 195 -5.30 20.73 26.34
N SER A 196 -4.82 20.80 25.09
CA SER A 196 -4.56 22.05 24.38
C SER A 196 -5.61 22.33 23.30
N THR A 197 -5.69 23.58 22.85
CA THR A 197 -6.55 23.98 21.72
C THR A 197 -6.25 23.17 20.45
N ARG A 198 -4.98 22.76 20.25
CA ARG A 198 -4.58 21.87 19.16
C ARG A 198 -5.21 20.48 19.30
N LYS A 199 -5.09 19.83 20.46
CA LYS A 199 -5.71 18.50 20.71
C LYS A 199 -7.23 18.55 20.59
N SER A 200 -7.84 19.64 21.03
CA SER A 200 -9.28 19.89 20.84
C SER A 200 -9.66 19.99 19.37
N ARG A 201 -8.90 20.73 18.55
CA ARG A 201 -9.10 20.82 17.09
C ARG A 201 -8.89 19.47 16.42
N ASP A 202 -7.79 18.77 16.72
CA ASP A 202 -7.45 17.48 16.12
C ASP A 202 -8.52 16.43 16.49
N PHE A 203 -9.03 16.44 17.73
CA PHE A 203 -10.17 15.61 18.15
C PHE A 203 -11.43 15.91 17.34
N ASN A 204 -11.77 17.19 17.18
CA ASN A 204 -12.95 17.63 16.42
C ASN A 204 -12.81 17.37 14.89
N GLU A 205 -11.59 17.19 14.38
CA GLU A 205 -11.33 16.86 12.97
C GLU A 205 -11.30 15.34 12.70
N GLU A 206 -10.65 14.57 13.58
CA GLU A 206 -10.52 13.11 13.43
C GLU A 206 -11.86 12.40 13.72
N TYR A 207 -12.62 12.89 14.70
CA TYR A 207 -13.84 12.24 15.16
C TYR A 207 -14.95 12.10 14.10
N PRO A 208 -15.33 13.14 13.32
CA PRO A 208 -16.39 13.02 12.32
C PRO A 208 -16.16 11.89 11.31
N LYS A 209 -14.88 11.54 11.05
CA LYS A 209 -14.47 10.47 10.14
C LYS A 209 -14.82 9.08 10.68
N LEU A 210 -15.06 8.92 11.99
CA LEU A 210 -15.36 7.64 12.63
C LEU A 210 -16.87 7.33 12.79
N ARG A 211 -17.73 8.28 12.41
CA ARG A 211 -19.21 8.13 12.49
C ARG A 211 -19.85 7.64 11.20
N ILE A 212 -19.14 7.74 10.07
CA ILE A 212 -19.71 7.61 8.73
C ILE A 212 -19.85 6.16 8.26
N PHE A 213 -19.41 5.19 9.06
CA PHE A 213 -19.34 3.79 8.66
C PHE A 213 -20.67 3.08 8.72
N SER A 214 -20.72 2.07 7.88
CA SER A 214 -21.91 1.73 7.15
C SER A 214 -21.89 0.26 6.79
N HIS A 215 -21.82 -0.60 7.81
CA HIS A 215 -21.54 -2.02 7.62
C HIS A 215 -22.05 -2.85 8.82
N PRO A 216 -22.66 -4.03 8.61
CA PRO A 216 -23.20 -4.86 9.71
C PRO A 216 -22.14 -5.27 10.75
N ASN A 217 -20.89 -5.48 10.30
CA ASN A 217 -19.77 -5.87 11.16
C ASN A 217 -18.85 -4.72 11.58
N VAL A 218 -19.25 -3.45 11.39
CA VAL A 218 -18.51 -2.29 11.90
C VAL A 218 -19.41 -1.50 12.83
N LEU A 219 -18.95 -1.23 14.04
CA LEU A 219 -19.67 -0.43 15.03
C LEU A 219 -19.17 1.02 14.97
N PRO A 220 -19.91 1.94 14.32
CA PRO A 220 -19.51 3.34 14.22
C PRO A 220 -19.67 4.06 15.56
N VAL A 221 -18.95 5.18 15.69
CA VAL A 221 -19.13 6.07 16.83
C VAL A 221 -20.43 6.87 16.66
N LEU A 222 -21.25 6.93 17.71
CA LEU A 222 -22.48 7.72 17.71
C LEU A 222 -22.19 9.22 17.82
N GLY A 223 -21.26 9.54 18.72
CA GLY A 223 -21.16 10.82 19.37
C GLY A 223 -19.76 11.12 19.88
N ALA A 224 -19.41 12.40 19.95
CA ALA A 224 -18.30 12.88 20.75
C ALA A 224 -18.58 14.29 21.25
N CYS A 225 -18.10 14.57 22.45
CA CYS A 225 -18.31 15.84 23.13
C CYS A 225 -17.17 16.12 24.11
N GLN A 226 -17.15 17.30 24.73
CA GLN A 226 -16.17 17.68 25.74
C GLN A 226 -16.87 17.93 27.08
N THR A 227 -16.31 17.42 28.18
CA THR A 227 -16.90 17.55 29.53
C THR A 227 -16.44 18.83 30.25
N PRO A 228 -17.33 19.69 30.78
CA PRO A 228 -16.95 20.69 31.80
C PRO A 228 -16.74 20.01 33.17
N PRO A 229 -15.96 20.58 34.13
CA PRO A 229 -15.27 21.87 34.15
C PRO A 229 -13.84 21.88 33.57
N THR A 230 -13.30 20.73 33.16
CA THR A 230 -12.04 20.61 32.40
C THR A 230 -12.31 19.76 31.16
N PRO A 231 -12.17 20.29 29.93
CA PRO A 231 -12.64 19.65 28.69
C PRO A 231 -11.88 18.36 28.37
N GLN A 232 -12.28 17.25 28.99
CA GLN A 232 -11.83 15.92 28.57
C GLN A 232 -12.66 15.48 27.36
N PRO A 233 -12.04 14.89 26.33
CA PRO A 233 -12.78 14.41 25.18
C PRO A 233 -13.53 13.13 25.55
N ILE A 234 -14.79 13.10 25.12
CA ILE A 234 -15.71 11.99 25.33
C ILE A 234 -16.06 11.39 23.99
N ILE A 235 -16.02 10.06 23.91
CA ILE A 235 -16.53 9.26 22.79
C ILE A 235 -17.79 8.54 23.26
N ILE A 236 -18.82 8.49 22.41
CA ILE A 236 -20.11 7.85 22.69
C ILE A 236 -20.37 6.77 21.63
N THR A 237 -20.70 5.58 22.10
CA THR A 237 -21.04 4.41 21.25
C THR A 237 -22.30 3.73 21.76
N HIS A 238 -22.86 2.82 20.96
CA HIS A 238 -23.98 1.99 21.42
C HIS A 238 -23.54 1.04 22.54
N TRP A 239 -24.45 0.81 23.49
CA TRP A 239 -24.28 -0.25 24.47
C TRP A 239 -24.40 -1.63 23.80
N MET A 240 -23.41 -2.48 24.04
CA MET A 240 -23.35 -3.86 23.57
C MET A 240 -23.49 -4.77 24.78
N PRO A 241 -24.55 -5.59 24.88
CA PRO A 241 -24.92 -6.27 26.13
C PRO A 241 -23.92 -7.35 26.56
N TYR A 242 -23.25 -7.99 25.60
CA TYR A 242 -22.22 -9.00 25.87
C TYR A 242 -20.81 -8.42 26.00
N GLY A 243 -20.65 -7.10 25.83
CA GLY A 243 -19.35 -6.45 25.88
C GLY A 243 -18.45 -6.79 24.70
N SER A 244 -17.14 -6.83 24.95
CA SER A 244 -16.14 -7.20 23.95
C SER A 244 -16.01 -8.72 23.82
N LEU A 245 -15.45 -9.19 22.71
CA LEU A 245 -15.13 -10.61 22.51
C LEU A 245 -14.24 -11.13 23.63
N TYR A 246 -13.29 -10.32 24.13
CA TYR A 246 -12.47 -10.68 25.29
C TYR A 246 -13.32 -10.99 26.54
N ASN A 247 -14.38 -10.22 26.79
CA ASN A 247 -15.27 -10.47 27.93
C ASN A 247 -16.02 -11.80 27.76
N VAL A 248 -16.50 -12.07 26.54
CA VAL A 248 -17.22 -13.31 26.20
C VAL A 248 -16.34 -14.54 26.39
N LEU A 249 -15.07 -14.46 25.99
CA LEU A 249 -14.14 -15.58 26.03
C LEU A 249 -13.53 -15.82 27.42
N HIS A 250 -13.17 -14.76 28.15
CA HIS A 250 -12.27 -14.89 29.30
C HIS A 250 -12.85 -14.39 30.63
N GLU A 251 -13.79 -13.44 30.62
CA GLU A 251 -14.30 -12.80 31.85
C GLU A 251 -15.68 -13.33 32.29
N GLY A 252 -16.12 -14.45 31.71
CA GLY A 252 -17.29 -15.20 32.15
C GLY A 252 -18.62 -14.55 31.72
N THR A 253 -19.10 -14.93 30.54
CA THR A 253 -20.49 -14.67 30.12
C THR A 253 -21.33 -15.95 30.25
N ASN A 254 -22.66 -15.83 30.38
CA ASN A 254 -23.57 -17.00 30.47
C ASN A 254 -23.65 -17.83 29.17
N PHE A 255 -22.78 -17.55 28.19
CA PHE A 255 -22.82 -18.13 26.85
C PHE A 255 -21.51 -18.85 26.56
N VAL A 256 -21.60 -20.11 26.14
CA VAL A 256 -20.45 -20.90 25.68
C VAL A 256 -20.35 -20.74 24.17
N VAL A 257 -19.24 -20.17 23.71
CA VAL A 257 -18.94 -20.11 22.28
C VAL A 257 -18.51 -21.51 21.84
N ASP A 258 -19.25 -22.12 20.93
CA ASP A 258 -18.89 -23.40 20.30
C ASP A 258 -18.06 -23.17 19.03
N GLN A 259 -17.67 -24.25 18.34
CA GLN A 259 -16.89 -24.14 17.10
C GLN A 259 -17.67 -23.39 15.99
N THR A 260 -18.98 -23.62 15.90
CA THR A 260 -19.87 -22.94 14.94
C THR A 260 -19.85 -21.43 15.13
N GLN A 261 -20.02 -20.99 16.37
CA GLN A 261 -20.06 -19.59 16.73
C GLN A 261 -18.66 -18.96 16.63
N ALA A 262 -17.58 -19.71 16.90
CA ALA A 262 -16.22 -19.23 16.69
C ALA A 262 -15.93 -18.94 15.21
N VAL A 263 -16.35 -19.84 14.30
CA VAL A 263 -16.22 -19.61 12.84
C VAL A 263 -17.10 -18.44 12.40
N LYS A 264 -18.33 -18.32 12.93
CA LYS A 264 -19.20 -17.16 12.67
C LYS A 264 -18.54 -15.84 13.09
N PHE A 265 -17.96 -15.77 14.29
CA PHE A 265 -17.25 -14.58 14.74
C PHE A 265 -16.02 -14.29 13.88
N GLY A 266 -15.25 -15.30 13.50
CA GLY A 266 -14.14 -15.15 12.55
C GLY A 266 -14.59 -14.56 11.21
N LEU A 267 -15.69 -15.07 10.65
CA LEU A 267 -16.28 -14.56 9.41
C LEU A 267 -16.77 -13.11 9.52
N ASP A 268 -17.47 -12.78 10.61
CA ASP A 268 -17.96 -11.43 10.88
C ASP A 268 -16.81 -10.41 10.96
N ILE A 269 -15.74 -10.76 11.68
CA ILE A 269 -14.54 -9.92 11.80
C ILE A 269 -13.87 -9.78 10.43
N ALA A 270 -13.74 -10.87 9.67
CA ALA A 270 -13.13 -10.84 8.34
C ALA A 270 -13.90 -9.95 7.35
N ARG A 271 -15.24 -10.03 7.33
CA ARG A 271 -16.11 -9.15 6.52
C ARG A 271 -15.98 -7.68 6.93
N GLY A 272 -15.95 -7.40 8.24
CA GLY A 272 -15.72 -6.06 8.76
C GLY A 272 -14.38 -5.47 8.31
N MET A 273 -13.29 -6.25 8.44
CA MET A 273 -11.96 -5.82 8.04
C MET A 273 -11.80 -5.70 6.53
N ALA A 274 -12.40 -6.60 5.73
CA ALA A 274 -12.45 -6.49 4.27
C ALA A 274 -13.04 -5.14 3.86
N PHE A 275 -14.17 -4.73 4.45
CA PHE A 275 -14.78 -3.43 4.21
C PHE A 275 -13.88 -2.26 4.64
N LEU A 276 -13.33 -2.29 5.86
CA LEU A 276 -12.44 -1.22 6.34
C LEU A 276 -11.18 -1.08 5.48
N HIS A 277 -10.71 -2.18 4.90
CA HIS A 277 -9.59 -2.22 3.96
C HIS A 277 -9.95 -1.70 2.57
N THR A 278 -11.22 -1.49 2.21
CA THR A 278 -11.57 -0.79 0.96
C THR A 278 -11.46 0.74 1.06
N LEU A 279 -11.27 1.28 2.27
CA LEU A 279 -11.24 2.73 2.49
C LEU A 279 -9.90 3.34 2.04
N GLU A 280 -9.96 4.45 1.31
CA GLU A 280 -8.80 5.23 0.89
C GLU A 280 -8.94 6.69 1.36
N PRO A 281 -8.08 7.17 2.28
CA PRO A 281 -7.00 6.45 2.96
C PRO A 281 -7.53 5.47 4.03
N LEU A 282 -6.74 4.42 4.33
CA LEU A 282 -7.03 3.48 5.43
C LEU A 282 -7.15 4.22 6.77
N ILE A 283 -7.96 3.68 7.68
CA ILE A 283 -8.12 4.24 9.03
C ILE A 283 -6.79 4.15 9.78
N PRO A 284 -6.14 5.29 10.12
CA PRO A 284 -4.87 5.26 10.83
C PRO A 284 -5.07 4.84 12.29
N ARG A 285 -4.09 4.14 12.87
CA ARG A 285 -4.04 3.78 14.30
C ARG A 285 -5.24 2.95 14.80
N HIS A 286 -5.85 2.19 13.91
CA HIS A 286 -6.73 1.06 14.26
C HIS A 286 -5.86 -0.18 14.50
N TYR A 287 -6.07 -0.88 15.62
CA TYR A 287 -5.33 -2.09 15.96
C TYR A 287 -6.33 -3.19 16.35
N LEU A 288 -6.37 -4.25 15.57
CA LEU A 288 -7.32 -5.35 15.75
C LEU A 288 -6.91 -6.24 16.93
N ASN A 289 -7.83 -6.49 17.87
CA ASN A 289 -7.67 -7.39 19.03
C ASN A 289 -9.05 -7.72 19.64
N SER A 290 -9.14 -8.70 20.54
CA SER A 290 -10.42 -9.18 21.07
C SER A 290 -11.14 -8.16 21.96
N LYS A 291 -10.45 -7.15 22.47
CA LYS A 291 -11.05 -6.04 23.24
C LYS A 291 -11.69 -4.99 22.33
N SER A 292 -11.28 -4.91 21.07
CA SER A 292 -11.83 -4.00 20.06
C SER A 292 -13.01 -4.57 19.25
N ILE A 293 -13.33 -5.86 19.46
CA ILE A 293 -14.48 -6.53 18.84
C ILE A 293 -15.62 -6.54 19.84
N MET A 294 -16.77 -6.00 19.48
CA MET A 294 -17.97 -5.96 20.33
C MET A 294 -19.00 -6.96 19.85
N ILE A 295 -19.71 -7.59 20.79
CA ILE A 295 -20.71 -8.61 20.51
C ILE A 295 -22.11 -8.05 20.74
N ASP A 296 -22.92 -8.07 19.68
CA ASP A 296 -24.29 -7.57 19.66
C ASP A 296 -25.30 -8.64 20.15
N GLU A 297 -26.56 -8.24 20.38
CA GLU A 297 -27.66 -9.08 20.88
C GLU A 297 -27.91 -10.34 20.04
N ASP A 298 -27.65 -10.25 18.74
CA ASP A 298 -27.84 -11.31 17.74
C ASP A 298 -26.61 -12.22 17.54
N MET A 299 -25.63 -12.13 18.45
CA MET A 299 -24.37 -12.87 18.39
C MET A 299 -23.59 -12.59 17.11
N THR A 300 -23.61 -11.33 16.68
CA THR A 300 -22.82 -10.80 15.57
C THR A 300 -21.62 -10.04 16.11
N ALA A 301 -20.43 -10.32 15.58
CA ALA A 301 -19.22 -9.57 15.94
C ALA A 301 -19.12 -8.28 15.13
N ARG A 302 -18.80 -7.18 15.82
CA ARG A 302 -18.65 -5.85 15.22
C ARG A 302 -17.35 -5.18 15.65
N ILE A 303 -16.62 -4.61 14.69
CA ILE A 303 -15.35 -3.92 14.95
C ILE A 303 -15.65 -2.50 15.47
N SER A 304 -15.19 -2.20 16.69
CA SER A 304 -15.43 -0.92 17.36
C SER A 304 -14.56 0.20 16.82
N MET A 305 -15.19 1.25 16.29
CA MET A 305 -14.47 2.46 15.85
C MET A 305 -14.10 3.40 17.02
N ALA A 306 -14.59 3.13 18.24
CA ALA A 306 -14.21 3.90 19.43
C ALA A 306 -12.85 3.49 20.04
N ASP A 307 -12.25 2.42 19.52
CA ASP A 307 -10.92 1.94 19.93
C ASP A 307 -9.81 2.40 18.99
N VAL A 308 -10.16 3.11 17.92
CA VAL A 308 -9.21 3.87 17.09
C VAL A 308 -8.57 4.96 17.94
N LYS A 309 -7.23 5.00 17.99
CA LYS A 309 -6.50 6.01 18.76
C LYS A 309 -6.34 7.31 17.97
N PHE A 310 -6.62 8.43 18.62
CA PHE A 310 -6.35 9.76 18.06
C PHE A 310 -4.85 10.04 17.92
N SER A 311 -4.47 10.97 17.03
CA SER A 311 -3.05 11.34 16.80
C SER A 311 -2.29 11.74 18.07
N PHE A 312 -2.96 12.35 19.04
CA PHE A 312 -2.38 12.80 20.30
C PHE A 312 -2.46 11.77 21.43
N GLN A 313 -3.12 10.63 21.22
CA GLN A 313 -3.29 9.62 22.27
C GLN A 313 -2.12 8.63 22.27
N CYS A 314 -1.30 8.75 23.32
CA CYS A 314 -0.24 7.79 23.66
C CYS A 314 0.66 7.43 22.47
N PRO A 315 1.28 8.41 21.78
CA PRO A 315 2.16 8.13 20.65
C PRO A 315 3.29 7.17 21.09
N GLY A 316 3.41 6.05 20.39
CA GLY A 316 4.44 5.03 20.65
C GLY A 316 4.13 4.00 21.75
N ARG A 317 2.97 4.04 22.43
CA ARG A 317 2.60 3.01 23.42
C ARG A 317 1.59 2.00 22.87
N MET A 318 1.97 0.72 22.91
CA MET A 318 1.11 -0.42 22.58
C MET A 318 0.60 -1.10 23.85
N TYR A 319 -0.72 -1.19 24.03
CA TYR A 319 -1.35 -1.74 25.24
C TYR A 319 -1.79 -3.20 25.10
N SER A 320 -1.79 -3.73 23.88
CA SER A 320 -2.19 -5.11 23.60
C SER A 320 -1.25 -5.71 22.54
N PRO A 321 0.07 -5.77 22.80
CA PRO A 321 1.04 -6.23 21.81
C PRO A 321 0.91 -7.72 21.47
N ALA A 322 0.19 -8.50 22.28
CA ALA A 322 0.00 -9.93 22.06
C ALA A 322 -0.69 -10.28 20.72
N TRP A 323 -1.51 -9.37 20.18
CA TRP A 323 -2.18 -9.53 18.87
C TRP A 323 -1.45 -8.80 17.74
N VAL A 324 -0.35 -8.09 18.02
CA VAL A 324 0.28 -7.20 17.03
C VAL A 324 1.35 -7.96 16.24
N ALA A 325 1.39 -7.73 14.93
CA ALA A 325 2.41 -8.31 14.06
C ALA A 325 3.83 -7.85 14.47
N PRO A 326 4.86 -8.71 14.36
CA PRO A 326 6.23 -8.36 14.72
C PRO A 326 6.73 -7.10 14.00
N GLU A 327 6.47 -6.99 12.71
CA GLU A 327 6.90 -5.84 11.91
C GLU A 327 6.18 -4.55 12.31
N ALA A 328 4.98 -4.64 12.87
CA ALA A 328 4.24 -3.48 13.36
C ALA A 328 4.78 -2.94 14.70
N LEU A 329 5.59 -3.72 15.41
CA LEU A 329 6.33 -3.31 16.61
C LEU A 329 7.75 -2.84 16.30
N GLN A 330 8.35 -3.31 15.19
CA GLN A 330 9.72 -2.99 14.79
C GLN A 330 9.84 -1.76 13.87
N LYS A 331 8.87 -1.56 12.97
CA LYS A 331 8.96 -0.56 11.89
C LYS A 331 8.17 0.71 12.21
N LYS A 332 8.50 1.80 11.51
CA LYS A 332 7.76 3.06 11.61
C LYS A 332 6.36 2.93 10.98
N PRO A 333 5.33 3.67 11.45
CA PRO A 333 3.95 3.59 10.94
C PRO A 333 3.76 3.74 9.43
N GLU A 334 4.71 4.36 8.73
CA GLU A 334 4.74 4.59 7.28
C GLU A 334 5.34 3.41 6.49
N GLU A 335 6.14 2.57 7.14
CA GLU A 335 6.85 1.42 6.54
C GLU A 335 6.11 0.10 6.78
N ILE A 336 5.08 0.11 7.63
CA ILE A 336 4.27 -1.07 7.94
C ILE A 336 3.26 -1.32 6.80
N ASN A 337 3.28 -2.53 6.25
CA ASN A 337 2.15 -3.02 5.45
C ASN A 337 0.97 -3.31 6.39
N ARG A 338 0.13 -2.29 6.63
CA ARG A 338 -0.97 -2.37 7.60
C ARG A 338 -1.96 -3.48 7.29
N ARG A 339 -2.23 -3.74 6.01
CA ARG A 339 -3.18 -4.79 5.61
C ARG A 339 -2.68 -6.17 6.05
N SER A 340 -1.40 -6.43 5.84
CA SER A 340 -0.76 -7.68 6.28
C SER A 340 -0.58 -7.76 7.78
N ALA A 341 -0.32 -6.64 8.46
CA ALA A 341 -0.24 -6.59 9.92
C ALA A 341 -1.61 -6.88 10.57
N ASP A 342 -2.70 -6.34 10.02
CA ASP A 342 -4.06 -6.64 10.46
C ASP A 342 -4.44 -8.12 10.25
N MET A 343 -3.96 -8.73 9.16
CA MET A 343 -4.17 -10.16 8.89
C MET A 343 -3.50 -11.06 9.95
N TRP A 344 -2.32 -10.67 10.43
CA TRP A 344 -1.68 -11.33 11.57
C TRP A 344 -2.52 -11.21 12.83
N SER A 345 -3.00 -10.00 13.15
CA SER A 345 -3.87 -9.77 14.31
C SER A 345 -5.15 -10.59 14.24
N PHE A 346 -5.72 -10.76 13.04
CA PHE A 346 -6.85 -11.65 12.81
C PHE A 346 -6.52 -13.12 13.07
N ALA A 347 -5.33 -13.58 12.71
CA ALA A 347 -4.92 -14.95 12.99
C ALA A 347 -4.75 -15.23 14.49
N VAL A 348 -4.22 -14.26 15.25
CA VAL A 348 -4.16 -14.36 16.73
C VAL A 348 -5.57 -14.36 17.33
N LEU A 349 -6.51 -13.62 16.75
CA LEU A 349 -7.93 -13.68 17.13
C LEU A 349 -8.57 -15.05 16.83
N LEU A 350 -8.24 -15.67 15.68
CA LEU A 350 -8.69 -17.03 15.38
C LEU A 350 -8.08 -18.04 16.36
N TRP A 351 -6.81 -17.88 16.72
CA TRP A 351 -6.17 -18.67 17.76
C TRP A 351 -6.95 -18.59 19.07
N GLU A 352 -7.20 -17.37 19.56
CA GLU A 352 -7.92 -17.10 20.81
C GLU A 352 -9.37 -17.63 20.78
N LEU A 353 -10.04 -17.53 19.63
CA LEU A 353 -11.40 -18.06 19.42
C LEU A 353 -11.47 -19.58 19.50
N VAL A 354 -10.39 -20.29 19.18
CA VAL A 354 -10.37 -21.75 19.13
C VAL A 354 -9.80 -22.34 20.41
N THR A 355 -8.72 -21.76 20.94
CA THR A 355 -8.07 -22.25 22.17
C THR A 355 -8.80 -21.81 23.43
N ARG A 356 -9.57 -20.71 23.36
CA ARG A 356 -10.15 -20.03 24.54
C ARG A 356 -9.10 -19.56 25.55
N GLU A 357 -7.85 -19.40 25.10
CA GLU A 357 -6.75 -18.96 25.94
C GLU A 357 -6.40 -17.50 25.62
N VAL A 358 -5.88 -16.78 26.62
CA VAL A 358 -5.33 -15.43 26.41
C VAL A 358 -3.91 -15.59 25.85
N PRO A 359 -3.57 -14.97 24.70
CA PRO A 359 -2.23 -15.12 24.12
C PRO A 359 -1.15 -14.62 25.09
N PHE A 360 -0.20 -15.49 25.42
CA PHE A 360 0.93 -15.21 26.32
C PHE A 360 0.53 -14.72 27.72
N ALA A 361 -0.54 -15.29 28.28
CA ALA A 361 -1.13 -14.87 29.57
C ALA A 361 -0.11 -14.72 30.73
N ASP A 362 0.97 -15.51 30.72
CA ASP A 362 1.99 -15.55 31.78
C ASP A 362 2.97 -14.37 31.75
N LEU A 363 2.95 -13.55 30.70
CA LEU A 363 3.90 -12.47 30.46
C LEU A 363 3.26 -11.09 30.57
N SER A 364 4.01 -10.09 31.03
CA SER A 364 3.53 -8.71 31.00
C SER A 364 3.47 -8.17 29.56
N ASN A 365 2.60 -7.17 29.30
CA ASN A 365 2.51 -6.54 27.98
C ASN A 365 3.86 -6.02 27.46
N MET A 366 4.75 -5.54 28.35
CA MET A 366 6.08 -5.06 27.94
C MET A 366 6.96 -6.22 27.47
N GLU A 367 6.98 -7.32 28.22
CA GLU A 367 7.72 -8.54 27.85
C GLU A 367 7.18 -9.13 26.55
N ILE A 368 5.85 -9.21 26.40
CA ILE A 368 5.23 -9.67 25.16
C ILE A 368 5.66 -8.82 23.98
N GLY A 369 5.56 -7.49 24.09
CA GLY A 369 5.96 -6.58 23.01
C GLY A 369 7.42 -6.73 22.60
N MET A 370 8.32 -6.83 23.58
CA MET A 370 9.75 -7.04 23.32
C MET A 370 10.04 -8.40 22.69
N LYS A 371 9.45 -9.47 23.23
CA LYS A 371 9.70 -10.83 22.75
C LYS A 371 9.08 -11.11 21.38
N VAL A 372 7.89 -10.58 21.10
CA VAL A 372 7.27 -10.67 19.77
C VAL A 372 8.12 -9.93 18.75
N ALA A 373 8.62 -8.74 19.11
CA ALA A 373 9.42 -7.91 18.22
C ALA A 373 10.86 -8.42 18.02
N LEU A 374 11.53 -8.98 19.03
CA LEU A 374 12.97 -9.24 18.97
C LEU A 374 13.36 -10.71 19.18
N GLU A 375 12.52 -11.51 19.85
CA GLU A 375 12.86 -12.88 20.27
C GLU A 375 12.03 -13.95 19.55
N GLY A 376 11.24 -13.57 18.54
CA GLY A 376 10.46 -14.53 17.76
C GLY A 376 9.32 -15.21 18.53
N LEU A 377 8.79 -14.58 19.59
CA LEU A 377 7.65 -15.14 20.34
C LEU A 377 6.39 -15.18 19.45
N ARG A 378 5.77 -16.36 19.31
CA ARG A 378 4.57 -16.62 18.49
C ARG A 378 3.56 -17.51 19.23
N PRO A 379 2.25 -17.34 19.02
CA PRO A 379 1.24 -18.29 19.51
C PRO A 379 1.49 -19.70 18.96
N THR A 380 1.53 -20.70 19.84
CA THR A 380 1.67 -22.11 19.46
C THR A 380 0.29 -22.72 19.22
N ILE A 381 0.10 -23.44 18.12
CA ILE A 381 -1.19 -24.05 17.78
C ILE A 381 -1.24 -25.45 18.44
N PRO A 382 -2.12 -25.70 19.43
CA PRO A 382 -2.17 -26.99 20.10
C PRO A 382 -2.75 -28.11 19.19
N PRO A 383 -2.35 -29.38 19.41
CA PRO A 383 -2.93 -30.52 18.70
C PRO A 383 -4.41 -30.69 19.05
N GLY A 384 -5.25 -31.04 18.07
CA GLY A 384 -6.70 -31.26 18.25
C GLY A 384 -7.60 -30.17 17.66
N ILE A 385 -7.04 -29.13 17.04
CA ILE A 385 -7.77 -28.12 16.26
C ILE A 385 -8.05 -28.63 14.84
N SER A 386 -9.17 -28.21 14.24
CA SER A 386 -9.50 -28.51 12.84
C SER A 386 -8.32 -28.20 11.90
N PRO A 387 -7.87 -29.14 11.04
CA PRO A 387 -6.76 -28.94 10.12
C PRO A 387 -6.92 -27.70 9.24
N HIS A 388 -8.15 -27.41 8.82
CA HIS A 388 -8.49 -26.27 7.97
C HIS A 388 -8.27 -24.92 8.68
N ILE A 389 -8.65 -24.82 9.96
CA ILE A 389 -8.41 -23.60 10.74
C ILE A 389 -6.92 -23.46 11.07
N CYS A 390 -6.24 -24.56 11.37
CA CYS A 390 -4.79 -24.58 11.59
C CYS A 390 -4.02 -24.07 10.35
N LYS A 391 -4.37 -24.58 9.15
CA LYS A 391 -3.77 -24.16 7.88
C LYS A 391 -4.03 -22.67 7.61
N LEU A 392 -5.27 -22.22 7.79
CA LEU A 392 -5.63 -20.80 7.67
C LEU A 392 -4.83 -19.90 8.64
N MET A 393 -4.70 -20.30 9.90
CA MET A 393 -3.94 -19.55 10.90
C MET A 393 -2.45 -19.44 10.55
N LYS A 394 -1.83 -20.54 10.08
CA LYS A 394 -0.42 -20.56 9.65
C LYS A 394 -0.17 -19.61 8.48
N ILE A 395 -1.06 -19.63 7.47
CA ILE A 395 -0.96 -18.76 6.29
C ILE A 395 -1.14 -17.28 6.68
N CYS A 396 -2.09 -16.98 7.57
CA CYS A 396 -2.30 -15.61 8.05
C CYS A 396 -1.18 -15.12 9.00
N MET A 397 -0.47 -16.02 9.68
CA MET A 397 0.72 -15.72 10.52
C MET A 397 2.05 -15.97 9.80
N ASN A 398 2.11 -15.84 8.48
CA ASN A 398 3.38 -15.97 7.77
C ASN A 398 4.37 -14.88 8.23
N GLU A 399 5.62 -15.25 8.51
CA GLU A 399 6.66 -14.30 8.93
C GLU A 399 6.92 -13.23 7.86
N ASP A 400 6.76 -13.58 6.57
CA ASP A 400 6.82 -12.60 5.48
C ASP A 400 5.44 -11.92 5.32
N PRO A 401 5.33 -10.60 5.58
CA PRO A 401 4.07 -9.88 5.41
C PRO A 401 3.52 -9.90 3.98
N ALA A 402 4.38 -10.08 2.96
CA ALA A 402 3.94 -10.11 1.56
C ALA A 402 3.21 -11.42 1.19
N LYS A 403 3.46 -12.49 1.95
CA LYS A 403 2.86 -13.82 1.75
C LYS A 403 1.51 -14.01 2.46
N ARG A 404 1.11 -13.05 3.30
CA ARG A 404 -0.17 -13.11 4.02
C ARG A 404 -1.33 -12.77 3.06
N PRO A 405 -2.46 -13.49 3.12
CA PRO A 405 -3.61 -13.23 2.26
C PRO A 405 -4.30 -11.92 2.66
N LYS A 406 -5.21 -11.47 1.80
CA LYS A 406 -6.11 -10.34 2.10
C LYS A 406 -7.45 -10.84 2.63
N PHE A 407 -8.20 -9.97 3.32
CA PHE A 407 -9.48 -10.35 3.93
C PHE A 407 -10.54 -10.79 2.92
N ASP A 408 -10.57 -10.20 1.72
CA ASP A 408 -11.45 -10.60 0.61
C ASP A 408 -11.18 -12.03 0.12
N MET A 409 -9.95 -12.52 0.22
CA MET A 409 -9.57 -13.89 -0.17
C MET A 409 -9.99 -14.93 0.87
N ILE A 410 -9.99 -14.59 2.16
CA ILE A 410 -10.32 -15.54 3.23
C ILE A 410 -11.80 -15.57 3.61
N VAL A 411 -12.58 -14.53 3.28
CA VAL A 411 -14.03 -14.49 3.55
C VAL A 411 -14.76 -15.68 2.91
N PRO A 412 -14.57 -16.02 1.61
CA PRO A 412 -15.20 -17.19 1.01
C PRO A 412 -14.82 -18.52 1.67
N ILE A 413 -13.58 -18.63 2.16
CA ILE A 413 -13.08 -19.81 2.86
C ILE A 413 -13.84 -19.98 4.19
N LEU A 414 -13.97 -18.90 4.97
CA LEU A 414 -14.71 -18.89 6.23
C LEU A 414 -16.21 -19.10 6.05
N GLU A 415 -16.81 -18.60 4.96
CA GLU A 415 -18.20 -18.89 4.57
C GLU A 415 -18.41 -20.39 4.35
N LYS A 416 -17.54 -21.04 3.58
CA LYS A 416 -17.59 -22.49 3.35
C LYS A 416 -17.36 -23.29 4.63
N MET A 417 -16.45 -22.84 5.51
CA MET A 417 -16.26 -23.47 6.83
C MET A 417 -17.52 -23.37 7.68
N GLN A 418 -18.23 -22.24 7.65
CA GLN A 418 -19.51 -22.05 8.36
C GLN A 418 -20.60 -22.98 7.81
N ASP A 419 -20.66 -23.18 6.49
CA ASP A 419 -21.62 -24.07 5.83
C ASP A 419 -21.38 -25.56 6.19
N LYS A 420 -20.11 -25.99 6.32
CA LYS A 420 -19.74 -27.36 6.74
C LYS A 420 -20.21 -27.67 8.17
N VAL A 421 -20.07 -26.70 9.09
CA VAL A 421 -20.53 -26.87 10.48
C VAL A 421 -22.06 -26.94 10.56
N ASN A 422 -22.76 -26.13 9.77
CA ASN A 422 -24.22 -26.19 9.66
C ASN A 422 -24.70 -27.51 9.02
N CYS A 423 -24.02 -28.03 7.99
CA CYS A 423 -24.36 -29.31 7.36
C CYS A 423 -24.17 -30.51 8.30
N SER A 424 -23.11 -30.53 9.12
CA SER A 424 -22.89 -31.61 10.11
C SER A 424 -24.00 -31.67 11.18
N PHE A 425 -24.61 -30.52 11.51
CA PHE A 425 -25.76 -30.42 12.40
C PHE A 425 -27.08 -30.88 11.74
N TYR A 426 -27.27 -30.56 10.46
CA TYR A 426 -28.43 -31.00 9.68
C TYR A 426 -28.40 -32.50 9.37
N PHE A 427 -27.23 -33.13 9.18
CA PHE A 427 -27.14 -34.58 8.95
C PHE A 427 -27.46 -35.43 10.20
N LYS A 428 -27.25 -34.89 11.41
CA LYS A 428 -27.68 -35.54 12.68
C LYS A 428 -29.20 -35.48 12.93
N ILE A 429 -29.91 -34.57 12.27
CA ILE A 429 -31.38 -34.39 12.42
C ILE A 429 -32.13 -34.85 11.15
N GLY A 430 -31.44 -34.87 10.00
CA GLY A 430 -31.99 -35.01 8.65
C GLY A 430 -32.00 -36.43 8.07
N ALA A 431 -31.59 -37.46 8.80
CA ALA A 431 -31.75 -38.86 8.38
C ALA A 431 -33.23 -39.34 8.36
N CYS A 432 -34.19 -38.42 8.37
CA CYS A 432 -35.61 -38.71 8.42
C CYS A 432 -36.45 -37.62 7.73
N ARG A 433 -36.24 -37.36 6.43
CA ARG A 433 -37.31 -36.93 5.49
C ARG A 433 -36.78 -36.71 4.07
N HIS A 434 -37.41 -37.47 3.16
CA HIS A 434 -37.46 -37.29 1.70
C HIS A 434 -36.16 -37.65 0.96
N GLY A 435 -36.14 -38.60 0.04
CA GLY A 435 -37.21 -39.10 -0.83
C GLY A 435 -36.94 -38.60 -2.25
N ASP A 436 -36.52 -39.54 -3.10
CA ASP A 436 -36.39 -39.46 -4.56
C ASP A 436 -35.03 -39.07 -5.17
N ARG A 437 -34.13 -40.06 -5.25
CA ARG A 437 -33.97 -40.91 -6.46
C ARG A 437 -32.88 -41.96 -6.21
N CYS A 438 -33.26 -43.13 -5.72
CA CYS A 438 -32.45 -44.33 -5.95
C CYS A 438 -33.40 -45.52 -6.06
N SER A 439 -33.37 -46.15 -7.22
CA SER A 439 -34.22 -47.28 -7.56
C SER A 439 -33.55 -48.58 -7.11
N ARG A 440 -34.37 -49.50 -6.56
CA ARG A 440 -34.09 -50.90 -6.17
C ARG A 440 -33.64 -51.14 -4.72
N LEU A 441 -34.59 -51.55 -3.87
CA LEU A 441 -34.65 -52.85 -3.17
C LEU A 441 -35.72 -52.82 -2.04
N HIS A 442 -36.31 -53.98 -1.78
CA HIS A 442 -37.53 -54.21 -0.99
C HIS A 442 -37.37 -54.10 0.54
N ASN A 443 -38.48 -53.72 1.19
CA ASN A 443 -38.86 -53.80 2.62
C ASN A 443 -38.55 -52.61 3.55
N LYS A 444 -39.61 -51.99 4.09
CA LYS A 444 -39.60 -50.93 5.13
C LYS A 444 -39.75 -51.54 6.55
N PRO A 445 -39.05 -51.03 7.58
CA PRO A 445 -39.25 -51.43 8.99
C PRO A 445 -40.52 -50.80 9.59
N THR A 446 -41.10 -51.45 10.61
CA THR A 446 -42.36 -51.04 11.26
C THR A 446 -42.15 -50.10 12.45
N PHE A 447 -43.20 -49.33 12.79
CA PHE A 447 -43.24 -48.30 13.85
C PHE A 447 -42.74 -48.76 15.24
N SER A 448 -42.80 -50.06 15.53
CA SER A 448 -42.29 -50.64 16.77
C SER A 448 -40.76 -50.66 16.86
N GLN A 449 -40.05 -50.69 15.72
CA GLN A 449 -38.59 -50.70 15.68
C GLN A 449 -38.00 -49.29 15.90
N THR A 450 -38.75 -48.24 15.57
CA THR A 450 -38.36 -46.84 15.80
C THR A 450 -38.43 -46.44 17.28
N ILE A 451 -39.34 -47.03 18.05
CA ILE A 451 -39.47 -46.80 19.51
C ILE A 451 -38.30 -47.45 20.28
N ALA A 452 -37.77 -48.59 19.80
CA ALA A 452 -36.63 -49.26 20.43
C ALA A 452 -35.33 -48.44 20.33
N LEU A 453 -35.10 -47.77 19.20
CA LEU A 453 -33.95 -46.88 18.98
C LEU A 453 -33.98 -45.61 19.85
N LEU A 454 -35.17 -45.08 20.14
CA LEU A 454 -35.35 -43.90 21.00
C LEU A 454 -35.08 -44.19 22.49
N ASN A 455 -35.27 -45.44 22.93
CA ASN A 455 -35.02 -45.83 24.32
C ASN A 455 -33.53 -46.07 24.62
N ILE A 456 -32.72 -46.42 23.61
CA ILE A 456 -31.27 -46.60 23.75
C ILE A 456 -30.56 -45.26 24.01
N TYR A 457 -31.09 -44.15 23.49
CA TYR A 457 -30.49 -42.82 23.61
C TYR A 457 -30.73 -42.13 24.98
N ARG A 458 -31.62 -42.67 25.83
CA ARG A 458 -32.01 -42.02 27.11
C ARG A 458 -31.28 -42.54 28.35
N ASN A 459 -30.47 -43.60 28.27
CA ASN A 459 -29.77 -44.13 29.44
C ASN A 459 -28.45 -44.83 29.05
N PRO A 460 -27.26 -44.23 29.28
CA PRO A 460 -25.98 -44.76 28.79
C PRO A 460 -25.35 -45.83 29.70
N GLN A 461 -26.10 -46.40 30.65
CA GLN A 461 -25.60 -47.50 31.48
C GLN A 461 -26.53 -48.71 31.38
N ASN A 462 -26.44 -49.44 30.26
CA ASN A 462 -26.41 -50.90 30.29
C ASN A 462 -26.21 -51.51 28.90
N THR A 463 -25.50 -52.63 28.92
CA THR A 463 -25.43 -53.69 27.91
C THR A 463 -24.60 -53.45 26.65
N ALA A 464 -23.36 -53.96 26.71
CA ALA A 464 -22.74 -54.70 25.63
C ALA A 464 -23.57 -55.96 25.30
N GLN A 465 -24.00 -56.10 24.04
CA GLN A 465 -24.07 -57.35 23.26
C GLN A 465 -24.88 -57.15 21.98
N SER A 466 -24.45 -57.83 20.92
CA SER A 466 -25.03 -57.93 19.57
C SER A 466 -24.77 -56.76 18.61
N ALA A 467 -23.58 -56.77 18.04
CA ALA A 467 -23.41 -56.47 16.62
C ALA A 467 -24.13 -57.56 15.81
N ASP A 468 -24.93 -57.16 14.82
CA ASP A 468 -24.87 -57.67 13.44
C ASP A 468 -26.14 -57.30 12.67
N GLY A 469 -25.96 -56.55 11.58
CA GLY A 469 -26.99 -56.35 10.56
C GLY A 469 -27.46 -54.91 10.39
N LEU A 470 -26.70 -54.10 9.65
CA LEU A 470 -27.13 -53.36 8.45
C LEU A 470 -25.99 -52.45 7.99
N ARG A 471 -25.18 -52.93 7.03
CA ARG A 471 -24.31 -52.09 6.20
C ARG A 471 -25.10 -51.66 4.97
N CYS A 472 -25.37 -50.37 4.83
CA CYS A 472 -25.67 -49.75 3.54
C CYS A 472 -24.75 -48.53 3.42
N ALA A 473 -23.61 -48.74 2.77
CA ALA A 473 -22.61 -47.72 2.48
C ALA A 473 -22.93 -47.11 1.11
N VAL A 474 -23.47 -45.89 1.12
CA VAL A 474 -23.01 -44.84 0.20
C VAL A 474 -22.25 -43.93 1.14
N SER A 475 -20.93 -44.06 1.08
CA SER A 475 -20.03 -43.68 2.17
C SER A 475 -19.93 -42.17 2.32
N ASP A 476 -20.03 -41.69 3.55
CA ASP A 476 -19.60 -40.36 4.00
C ASP A 476 -18.19 -39.96 3.48
N VAL A 477 -17.42 -40.94 3.00
CA VAL A 477 -16.10 -40.83 2.38
C VAL A 477 -16.11 -40.11 1.03
N GLU A 478 -17.05 -40.38 0.11
CA GLU A 478 -16.97 -39.83 -1.28
C GLU A 478 -17.30 -38.32 -1.35
N MET A 479 -18.20 -37.83 -0.48
CA MET A 479 -18.44 -36.38 -0.39
C MET A 479 -17.31 -35.68 0.36
N GLN A 480 -16.76 -36.30 1.41
CA GLN A 480 -15.67 -35.71 2.18
C GLN A 480 -14.38 -35.63 1.36
N GLU A 481 -14.11 -36.61 0.49
CA GLU A 481 -13.01 -36.59 -0.48
C GLU A 481 -13.12 -35.44 -1.49
N HIS A 482 -14.30 -35.20 -2.08
CA HIS A 482 -14.50 -34.07 -3.02
C HIS A 482 -14.42 -32.69 -2.36
N TYR A 483 -14.79 -32.59 -1.08
CA TYR A 483 -14.67 -31.35 -0.31
C TYR A 483 -13.23 -31.09 0.16
N ASP A 484 -12.52 -32.12 0.59
CA ASP A 484 -11.13 -32.02 0.98
C ASP A 484 -10.24 -31.78 -0.27
N GLU A 485 -10.59 -32.31 -1.46
CA GLU A 485 -10.01 -31.94 -2.76
C GLU A 485 -10.16 -30.45 -3.05
N PHE A 486 -11.35 -29.85 -2.88
CA PHE A 486 -11.56 -28.42 -3.15
C PHE A 486 -10.76 -27.52 -2.19
N PHE A 487 -10.70 -27.88 -0.90
CA PHE A 487 -9.90 -27.13 0.06
C PHE A 487 -8.41 -27.29 -0.22
N GLU A 488 -7.93 -28.49 -0.56
CA GLU A 488 -6.56 -28.68 -1.00
C GLU A 488 -6.29 -27.91 -2.30
N GLU A 489 -7.16 -27.91 -3.31
CA GLU A 489 -6.98 -27.07 -4.52
C GLU A 489 -6.85 -25.58 -4.20
N VAL A 490 -7.71 -25.02 -3.35
CA VAL A 490 -7.65 -23.60 -2.97
C VAL A 490 -6.41 -23.30 -2.12
N PHE A 491 -6.04 -24.20 -1.22
CA PHE A 491 -4.84 -24.03 -0.40
C PHE A 491 -3.56 -24.26 -1.20
N THR A 492 -3.55 -25.16 -2.18
CA THR A 492 -2.48 -25.39 -3.14
C THR A 492 -2.34 -24.19 -4.07
N GLU A 493 -3.43 -23.59 -4.55
CA GLU A 493 -3.39 -22.34 -5.33
C GLU A 493 -2.85 -21.17 -4.48
N MET A 494 -3.17 -21.11 -3.18
CA MET A 494 -2.57 -20.16 -2.25
C MET A 494 -1.07 -20.46 -2.00
N GLU A 495 -0.68 -21.73 -1.85
CA GLU A 495 0.71 -22.16 -1.63
C GLU A 495 1.59 -21.93 -2.87
N GLU A 496 1.08 -22.19 -4.08
CA GLU A 496 1.76 -21.91 -5.35
C GLU A 496 1.99 -20.40 -5.54
N LYS A 497 1.07 -19.56 -5.06
CA LYS A 497 1.13 -18.10 -5.22
C LYS A 497 1.95 -17.39 -4.15
N TYR A 498 2.11 -17.99 -2.96
CA TYR A 498 2.76 -17.35 -1.81
C TYR A 498 3.93 -18.15 -1.18
N GLY A 499 4.23 -19.35 -1.69
CA GLY A 499 5.42 -20.17 -1.39
C GLY A 499 5.25 -21.20 -0.26
N GLU A 500 5.98 -22.31 -0.37
CA GLU A 500 5.97 -23.46 0.55
C GLU A 500 6.24 -23.12 2.02
N VAL A 501 5.51 -23.78 2.92
CA VAL A 501 5.78 -23.84 4.35
C VAL A 501 6.45 -25.20 4.61
N GLU A 502 7.73 -25.22 5.00
CA GLU A 502 8.40 -26.47 5.39
C GLU A 502 7.65 -27.14 6.55
N GLU A 503 7.29 -28.42 6.38
CA GLU A 503 6.82 -29.28 7.45
C GLU A 503 7.96 -29.53 8.43
N MET A 504 7.89 -28.89 9.59
CA MET A 504 8.75 -29.22 10.72
C MET A 504 8.22 -30.52 11.36
N ASN A 505 8.77 -31.65 10.94
CA ASN A 505 8.51 -32.97 11.53
C ASN A 505 8.78 -32.93 13.04
N VAL A 506 7.73 -33.13 13.84
CA VAL A 506 7.85 -33.43 15.27
C VAL A 506 8.23 -34.91 15.38
N CYS A 507 9.51 -35.19 15.59
CA CYS A 507 9.94 -36.51 16.01
C CYS A 507 9.60 -36.71 17.50
N ASP A 508 8.76 -37.71 17.76
CA ASP A 508 8.71 -38.40 19.05
C ASP A 508 10.10 -39.02 19.35
N ASN A 509 10.72 -38.64 20.48
CA ASN A 509 11.22 -39.57 21.50
C ASN A 509 12.03 -38.89 22.62
N LEU A 510 11.81 -39.39 23.83
CA LEU A 510 12.48 -39.07 25.09
C LEU A 510 14.00 -39.31 25.09
N GLY A 511 14.73 -38.56 25.93
CA GLY A 511 15.93 -39.07 26.61
C GLY A 511 17.10 -38.10 26.80
N ASP A 512 17.21 -37.54 28.01
CA ASP A 512 18.42 -37.23 28.81
C ASP A 512 19.66 -36.45 28.27
N HIS A 513 20.14 -35.59 29.19
CA HIS A 513 21.50 -35.07 29.43
C HIS A 513 22.07 -33.85 28.64
N LEU A 514 22.13 -32.72 29.37
CA LEU A 514 23.31 -31.90 29.73
C LEU A 514 24.34 -31.43 28.66
N VAL A 515 24.53 -30.11 28.66
CA VAL A 515 25.77 -29.32 28.44
C VAL A 515 26.23 -29.05 26.99
N GLY A 516 26.39 -27.74 26.69
CA GLY A 516 27.57 -27.27 25.94
C GLY A 516 27.32 -26.56 24.60
N ASN A 517 27.66 -25.26 24.58
CA ASN A 517 28.10 -24.41 23.46
C ASN A 517 28.00 -24.96 22.03
N VAL A 518 27.26 -24.25 21.15
CA VAL A 518 27.31 -24.45 19.70
C VAL A 518 28.04 -23.29 19.02
N TYR A 519 29.21 -23.61 18.46
CA TYR A 519 29.84 -22.88 17.36
C TYR A 519 29.22 -23.34 16.03
N VAL A 520 28.79 -22.41 15.17
CA VAL A 520 28.34 -22.75 13.81
C VAL A 520 29.53 -22.78 12.86
N LYS A 521 29.88 -23.98 12.38
CA LYS A 521 30.86 -24.23 11.31
C LYS A 521 30.09 -24.72 10.07
N VAL A 522 30.06 -23.91 9.02
CA VAL A 522 29.39 -24.23 7.74
C VAL A 522 30.19 -25.31 7.02
N LYS A 523 29.55 -26.42 6.64
CA LYS A 523 30.12 -27.50 5.84
C LYS A 523 29.21 -27.73 4.62
N MET A 524 29.78 -27.62 3.41
CA MET A 524 29.07 -27.88 2.14
C MET A 524 28.84 -29.39 1.92
N PRO A 525 27.79 -29.81 1.18
CA PRO A 525 27.51 -31.22 0.93
C PRO A 525 28.36 -31.80 -0.21
N SER A 526 28.83 -33.02 0.02
CA SER A 526 29.53 -33.91 -0.91
C SER A 526 28.57 -34.75 -1.74
N VAL A 527 28.91 -34.94 -3.03
CA VAL A 527 28.21 -35.76 -4.04
C VAL A 527 28.48 -37.26 -3.81
N PRO A 528 27.51 -38.18 -4.02
CA PRO A 528 27.73 -39.63 -3.95
C PRO A 528 28.20 -40.25 -5.29
N PRO A 529 28.90 -41.42 -5.29
CA PRO A 529 29.67 -41.90 -6.44
C PRO A 529 29.07 -43.08 -7.25
N ASN A 530 29.36 -43.05 -8.56
CA ASN A 530 29.69 -44.09 -9.55
C ASN A 530 28.89 -45.39 -9.78
N THR A 531 28.59 -45.63 -11.07
CA THR A 531 28.82 -46.85 -11.92
C THR A 531 28.38 -46.48 -13.35
N GLU A 532 28.99 -46.77 -14.51
CA GLU A 532 30.01 -47.72 -15.00
C GLU A 532 30.76 -47.12 -16.22
N ALA A 533 31.93 -47.69 -16.54
CA ALA A 533 32.81 -47.31 -17.65
C ALA A 533 32.63 -48.20 -18.90
N GLY A 534 32.93 -47.65 -20.08
CA GLY A 534 33.11 -48.40 -21.33
C GLY A 534 33.82 -47.55 -22.39
N GLU A 535 34.99 -48.02 -22.81
CA GLU A 535 36.02 -47.38 -23.64
C GLU A 535 35.60 -47.07 -25.09
N LEU A 536 36.24 -46.06 -25.70
CA LEU A 536 36.94 -46.21 -27.00
C LEU A 536 37.86 -45.01 -27.27
N VAL A 537 39.06 -45.34 -27.74
CA VAL A 537 40.29 -44.54 -27.88
C VAL A 537 40.42 -43.98 -29.31
N SER A 538 41.38 -43.05 -29.49
CA SER A 538 42.02 -42.53 -30.72
C SER A 538 41.46 -41.16 -31.15
N GLU A 539 42.22 -40.08 -31.37
CA GLU A 539 43.64 -39.88 -31.65
C GLU A 539 44.00 -38.40 -31.32
N CYS A 540 45.22 -38.16 -30.82
CA CYS A 540 45.94 -36.88 -30.80
C CYS A 540 47.07 -37.00 -31.86
N PRO A 541 47.75 -35.94 -32.39
CA PRO A 541 48.53 -35.04 -31.53
C PRO A 541 48.93 -33.63 -32.07
N GLU A 542 49.53 -32.86 -31.14
CA GLU A 542 50.67 -31.93 -31.33
C GLU A 542 50.40 -30.49 -31.84
N ALA A 543 51.01 -29.41 -31.30
CA ALA A 543 52.21 -29.29 -30.49
C ALA A 543 52.20 -28.06 -29.56
N ILE A 544 52.67 -28.26 -28.33
CA ILE A 544 53.24 -27.23 -27.46
C ILE A 544 54.76 -27.39 -27.54
N LYS A 545 55.49 -26.30 -27.74
CA LYS A 545 56.73 -25.92 -27.02
C LYS A 545 57.44 -24.81 -27.79
N HIS A 546 57.61 -23.63 -27.18
CA HIS A 546 58.92 -23.25 -26.67
C HIS A 546 58.94 -21.84 -26.04
N PHE A 547 59.80 -21.76 -25.02
CA PHE A 547 60.55 -20.62 -24.51
C PHE A 547 60.17 -19.97 -23.17
N SER A 548 61.19 -20.08 -22.32
CA SER A 548 61.47 -19.63 -20.97
C SER A 548 61.77 -18.14 -20.85
N LYS A 549 61.56 -17.61 -19.62
CA LYS A 549 62.29 -16.53 -18.90
C LYS A 549 63.49 -15.92 -19.66
N SER A 550 63.73 -14.61 -19.75
CA SER A 550 63.63 -13.53 -18.74
C SER A 550 64.00 -12.15 -19.34
N LYS A 551 63.57 -11.08 -18.64
CA LYS A 551 64.15 -9.72 -18.45
C LYS A 551 63.61 -8.49 -19.23
N GLU A 552 63.26 -7.51 -18.40
CA GLU A 552 63.28 -6.02 -18.52
C GLU A 552 62.11 -5.30 -19.23
N GLY A 553 61.58 -4.26 -18.55
CA GLY A 553 60.23 -3.67 -18.68
C GLY A 553 59.99 -2.70 -19.87
N PRO A 554 58.83 -2.01 -19.98
CA PRO A 554 58.10 -1.31 -18.90
C PRO A 554 56.62 -1.72 -18.74
N ASN A 555 56.07 -1.59 -17.53
CA ASN A 555 54.66 -1.90 -17.23
C ASN A 555 53.69 -0.92 -17.91
N GLN A 556 53.14 -1.37 -19.04
CA GLN A 556 51.84 -0.95 -19.55
C GLN A 556 50.73 -1.75 -18.85
N ASN A 557 49.64 -1.04 -18.55
CA ASN A 557 48.28 -1.49 -18.31
C ASN A 557 48.00 -3.00 -18.50
N GLY A 558 47.83 -3.71 -17.38
CA GLY A 558 47.25 -5.04 -17.33
C GLY A 558 45.79 -4.96 -16.89
N ASP A 559 44.90 -5.09 -17.87
CA ASP A 559 43.47 -5.39 -17.72
C ASP A 559 43.28 -6.68 -16.90
N THR A 560 42.61 -6.58 -15.75
CA THR A 560 42.13 -7.72 -14.97
C THR A 560 40.65 -7.95 -15.28
N SER A 561 40.38 -8.48 -16.46
CA SER A 561 39.04 -8.89 -16.88
C SER A 561 38.67 -10.26 -16.31
N LEU A 562 38.04 -10.25 -15.13
CA LEU A 562 37.08 -11.29 -14.76
C LEU A 562 35.76 -10.98 -15.51
N ASP A 563 35.54 -11.73 -16.60
CA ASP A 563 34.34 -11.87 -17.43
C ASP A 563 33.16 -10.90 -17.17
N ARG A 564 33.24 -9.68 -17.70
CA ARG A 564 32.08 -8.77 -17.82
C ARG A 564 31.23 -9.17 -19.03
N LYS A 565 30.23 -10.04 -18.84
CA LYS A 565 29.20 -10.35 -19.86
C LYS A 565 28.16 -9.21 -20.02
N TRP A 566 28.58 -7.97 -20.34
CA TRP A 566 27.62 -6.94 -20.77
C TRP A 566 28.18 -5.96 -21.81
N ILE A 567 27.29 -5.25 -22.51
CA ILE A 567 27.68 -4.22 -23.49
C ILE A 567 27.70 -2.85 -22.80
N ARG A 568 28.87 -2.20 -22.80
CA ARG A 568 29.03 -0.87 -22.17
C ARG A 568 28.17 0.22 -22.86
N PRO A 569 27.53 1.13 -22.10
CA PRO A 569 26.69 2.20 -22.64
C PRO A 569 27.49 3.34 -23.30
N ASP A 570 28.79 3.42 -23.02
CA ASP A 570 29.71 4.51 -23.41
C ASP A 570 30.63 4.16 -24.59
N LYS A 571 30.36 3.06 -25.32
CA LYS A 571 31.17 2.78 -26.52
C LYS A 571 30.98 3.90 -27.53
N PRO A 572 32.03 4.31 -28.26
CA PRO A 572 31.89 5.25 -29.36
C PRO A 572 30.83 4.79 -30.37
N SER A 573 30.05 5.75 -30.88
CA SER A 573 29.04 5.47 -31.90
C SER A 573 29.68 4.91 -33.17
N LYS A 574 29.01 3.93 -33.78
CA LYS A 574 29.37 3.39 -35.10
C LYS A 574 28.56 4.05 -36.23
N CYS A 575 27.68 5.00 -35.90
CA CYS A 575 26.87 5.71 -36.87
C CYS A 575 27.78 6.50 -37.83
N THR A 576 27.57 6.32 -39.13
CA THR A 576 28.37 6.98 -40.18
C THR A 576 27.76 8.29 -40.68
N TRP A 577 26.62 8.72 -40.10
CA TRP A 577 25.94 9.95 -40.50
C TRP A 577 26.90 11.14 -40.52
N ARG A 578 26.85 11.92 -41.61
CA ARG A 578 27.52 13.21 -41.72
C ARG A 578 26.59 14.25 -42.34
N LEU A 579 26.79 15.50 -41.96
CA LEU A 579 26.04 16.62 -42.54
C LEU A 579 26.27 16.68 -44.06
N GLY A 580 25.17 16.71 -44.81
CA GLY A 580 25.18 16.76 -46.28
C GLY A 580 24.94 15.41 -46.97
N GLU A 581 24.96 14.29 -46.25
CA GLU A 581 24.62 12.98 -46.81
C GLU A 581 23.10 12.87 -47.10
N PRO A 582 22.68 12.28 -48.22
CA PRO A 582 21.26 12.07 -48.52
C PRO A 582 20.59 11.14 -47.52
N GLN A 583 19.40 11.51 -47.02
CA GLN A 583 18.64 10.67 -46.08
C GLN A 583 18.30 9.27 -46.63
N LYS A 584 18.18 9.13 -47.95
CA LYS A 584 17.95 7.83 -48.62
C LYS A 584 19.06 6.81 -48.39
N ASP A 585 20.27 7.26 -48.06
CA ASP A 585 21.43 6.40 -47.84
C ASP A 585 21.55 6.01 -46.35
N SER A 586 20.65 6.51 -45.50
CA SER A 586 20.54 6.11 -44.09
C SER A 586 20.10 4.65 -43.98
N PRO A 587 20.81 3.82 -43.19
CA PRO A 587 20.42 2.42 -42.96
C PRO A 587 19.24 2.29 -41.98
N HIS A 588 18.79 3.40 -41.39
CA HIS A 588 17.77 3.41 -40.36
C HIS A 588 16.37 3.53 -40.97
N TYR A 589 15.39 2.91 -40.32
CA TYR A 589 14.00 3.21 -40.61
C TYR A 589 13.69 4.64 -40.19
N HIS A 590 13.02 5.40 -41.06
CA HIS A 590 12.56 6.75 -40.79
C HIS A 590 11.03 6.80 -40.83
N GLN A 591 10.42 7.35 -39.78
CA GLN A 591 8.97 7.58 -39.74
C GLN A 591 8.63 8.98 -40.25
N GLN A 592 7.54 9.10 -41.01
CA GLN A 592 6.94 10.40 -41.29
C GLN A 592 6.15 10.88 -40.06
N LEU A 593 5.93 12.19 -39.96
CA LEU A 593 5.03 12.76 -38.96
C LEU A 593 3.65 12.08 -39.02
N PRO A 594 3.25 11.36 -37.96
CA PRO A 594 1.97 10.65 -37.96
C PRO A 594 0.82 11.66 -37.90
N LYS A 595 -0.19 11.49 -38.77
CA LYS A 595 -1.44 12.24 -38.64
C LYS A 595 -2.21 11.71 -37.44
N VAL A 596 -2.60 12.60 -36.53
CA VAL A 596 -3.40 12.23 -35.37
C VAL A 596 -4.80 11.80 -35.86
N PRO A 597 -5.21 10.53 -35.63
CA PRO A 597 -6.55 10.09 -36.01
C PRO A 597 -7.60 10.76 -35.11
N ILE A 598 -8.82 10.94 -35.64
CA ILE A 598 -9.94 11.54 -34.87
C ILE A 598 -10.22 10.73 -33.60
N ILE A 599 -10.19 9.39 -33.71
CA ILE A 599 -10.28 8.47 -32.59
C ILE A 599 -8.93 7.75 -32.50
N MET A 600 -8.22 7.95 -31.40
CA MET A 600 -6.94 7.30 -31.16
C MET A 600 -7.16 5.82 -30.83
N PRO A 601 -6.47 4.87 -31.51
CA PRO A 601 -6.66 3.44 -31.25
C PRO A 601 -6.07 3.02 -29.91
N SER A 602 -5.07 3.74 -29.41
CA SER A 602 -4.52 3.56 -28.08
C SER A 602 -3.98 4.88 -27.52
N ILE A 603 -3.67 4.89 -26.23
CA ILE A 603 -3.03 6.04 -25.57
C ILE A 603 -1.61 6.32 -26.11
N LEU A 604 -0.94 5.33 -26.71
CA LEU A 604 0.39 5.51 -27.30
C LEU A 604 0.34 6.45 -28.51
N ASN A 605 -0.80 6.54 -29.19
CA ASN A 605 -1.01 7.49 -30.29
C ASN A 605 -1.18 8.95 -29.81
N LYS A 606 -1.23 9.18 -28.49
CA LYS A 606 -1.19 10.51 -27.89
C LYS A 606 0.24 11.00 -27.61
N VAL A 607 1.25 10.20 -27.95
CA VAL A 607 2.67 10.57 -27.87
C VAL A 607 3.07 11.35 -29.12
N GLY A 608 3.67 12.52 -28.92
CA GLY A 608 3.99 13.48 -29.97
C GLY A 608 2.95 14.58 -30.16
N ASP A 609 3.15 15.38 -31.20
CA ASP A 609 2.32 16.57 -31.50
C ASP A 609 2.17 17.50 -30.28
N THR A 610 3.30 17.73 -29.60
CA THR A 610 3.33 18.51 -28.35
C THR A 610 3.23 20.00 -28.65
N PRO A 611 2.61 20.81 -27.77
CA PRO A 611 2.40 22.22 -28.04
C PRO A 611 3.72 23.00 -28.02
N MET A 612 3.81 23.99 -28.91
CA MET A 612 4.79 25.06 -28.89
C MET A 612 4.15 26.29 -28.26
N VAL A 613 4.68 26.76 -27.13
CA VAL A 613 4.08 27.85 -26.34
C VAL A 613 5.06 29.02 -26.24
N ARG A 614 4.57 30.25 -26.44
CA ARG A 614 5.38 31.46 -26.29
C ARG A 614 5.57 31.81 -24.81
N ILE A 615 6.79 32.19 -24.45
CA ILE A 615 7.14 32.74 -23.13
C ILE A 615 6.94 34.25 -23.14
N ASN A 616 6.13 34.77 -22.20
CA ASN A 616 5.68 36.16 -22.26
C ASN A 616 6.24 37.04 -21.14
N LYS A 617 6.25 36.55 -19.90
CA LYS A 617 6.67 37.32 -18.72
C LYS A 617 8.16 37.16 -18.44
N ILE A 618 8.67 35.92 -18.46
CA ILE A 618 10.10 35.66 -18.22
C ILE A 618 10.96 36.39 -19.26
N ASN A 619 10.51 36.44 -20.52
CA ASN A 619 11.18 37.18 -21.59
C ASN A 619 11.40 38.67 -21.22
N LYS A 620 10.40 39.30 -20.59
CA LYS A 620 10.46 40.69 -20.12
C LYS A 620 11.35 40.85 -18.90
N VAL A 621 11.29 39.91 -17.95
CA VAL A 621 12.11 39.92 -16.72
C VAL A 621 13.61 39.90 -17.08
N TYR A 622 14.00 39.06 -18.04
CA TYR A 622 15.39 38.94 -18.50
C TYR A 622 15.73 39.88 -19.67
N LYS A 623 14.81 40.80 -20.03
CA LYS A 623 14.97 41.82 -21.09
C LYS A 623 15.46 41.24 -22.42
N LEU A 624 14.97 40.06 -22.76
CA LEU A 624 15.29 39.38 -24.00
C LEU A 624 14.58 40.04 -25.18
N LYS A 625 15.31 40.20 -26.29
CA LYS A 625 14.81 40.85 -27.50
C LYS A 625 14.11 39.86 -28.42
N CYS A 626 14.64 38.65 -28.54
CA CYS A 626 14.12 37.60 -29.41
C CYS A 626 12.77 37.03 -28.93
N GLU A 627 12.07 36.34 -29.83
CA GLU A 627 10.93 35.50 -29.46
C GLU A 627 11.41 34.21 -28.79
N MET A 628 10.98 33.98 -27.55
CA MET A 628 11.27 32.75 -26.82
C MET A 628 10.05 31.83 -26.81
N LEU A 629 10.24 30.61 -27.31
CA LEU A 629 9.24 29.55 -27.33
C LEU A 629 9.70 28.35 -26.51
N VAL A 630 8.75 27.60 -25.99
CA VAL A 630 8.99 26.33 -25.30
C VAL A 630 8.22 25.21 -25.98
N LYS A 631 8.88 24.07 -26.13
CA LYS A 631 8.29 22.81 -26.61
C LYS A 631 7.92 21.96 -25.40
N CYS A 632 6.61 21.86 -25.11
CA CYS A 632 6.10 21.29 -23.88
C CYS A 632 5.92 19.76 -23.96
N GLU A 633 7.02 19.03 -23.81
CA GLU A 633 7.04 17.56 -23.90
C GLU A 633 6.34 16.85 -22.72
N PHE A 634 6.00 17.59 -21.67
CA PHE A 634 5.24 17.08 -20.54
C PHE A 634 3.76 16.82 -20.81
N PHE A 635 3.25 17.16 -22.01
CA PHE A 635 1.91 16.81 -22.48
C PHE A 635 1.80 15.45 -23.18
N ASN A 636 2.92 14.75 -23.38
CA ASN A 636 2.86 13.36 -23.83
C ASN A 636 2.12 12.48 -22.79
N ALA A 637 1.61 11.33 -23.23
CA ALA A 637 0.72 10.47 -22.42
C ALA A 637 1.29 10.04 -21.05
N GLY A 638 2.56 9.67 -20.97
CA GLY A 638 3.27 9.32 -19.73
C GLY A 638 3.80 10.55 -18.96
N GLY A 639 3.67 11.73 -19.56
CA GLY A 639 4.02 13.02 -18.97
C GLY A 639 5.47 13.43 -19.20
N SER A 640 6.14 12.89 -20.23
CA SER A 640 7.53 13.26 -20.55
C SER A 640 7.94 13.08 -22.01
N VAL A 641 9.04 13.72 -22.40
CA VAL A 641 9.73 13.56 -23.69
C VAL A 641 10.16 12.11 -23.96
N LYS A 642 10.32 11.29 -22.91
CA LYS A 642 10.82 9.92 -23.04
C LYS A 642 9.75 8.96 -23.58
N ASP A 643 8.49 9.34 -23.53
CA ASP A 643 7.40 8.55 -24.11
C ASP A 643 7.64 8.31 -25.62
N ARG A 644 8.21 9.32 -26.30
CA ARG A 644 8.58 9.22 -27.73
C ARG A 644 9.57 8.10 -28.00
N ILE A 645 10.64 8.03 -27.20
CA ILE A 645 11.70 7.04 -27.38
C ILE A 645 11.23 5.67 -26.94
N SER A 646 10.38 5.59 -25.91
CA SER A 646 9.82 4.34 -25.42
C SER A 646 8.94 3.69 -26.47
N VAL A 647 8.01 4.45 -27.08
CA VAL A 647 7.18 3.96 -28.19
C VAL A 647 8.05 3.54 -29.37
N ARG A 648 8.99 4.41 -29.79
CA ARG A 648 9.85 4.14 -30.94
C ARG A 648 10.75 2.90 -30.76
N MET A 649 11.36 2.72 -29.59
CA MET A 649 12.21 1.55 -29.29
C MET A 649 11.39 0.26 -29.31
N VAL A 650 10.17 0.28 -28.76
CA VAL A 650 9.27 -0.89 -28.77
C VAL A 650 8.84 -1.22 -30.20
N GLU A 651 8.37 -0.24 -30.97
CA GLU A 651 7.91 -0.46 -32.35
C GLU A 651 9.02 -0.93 -33.30
N ASP A 652 10.23 -0.38 -33.17
CA ASP A 652 11.37 -0.83 -33.96
C ASP A 652 11.80 -2.25 -33.55
N ALA A 653 11.75 -2.60 -32.26
CA ALA A 653 12.06 -3.95 -31.77
C ALA A 653 11.01 -4.99 -32.20
N GLU A 654 9.72 -4.64 -32.17
CA GLU A 654 8.63 -5.47 -32.71
C GLU A 654 8.83 -5.72 -34.21
N ARG A 655 9.16 -4.66 -34.96
CA ARG A 655 9.36 -4.78 -36.41
C ARG A 655 10.59 -5.60 -36.78
N ALA A 656 11.66 -5.49 -35.99
CA ALA A 656 12.85 -6.31 -36.16
C ALA A 656 12.63 -7.77 -35.72
N GLY A 657 11.46 -8.12 -35.16
CA GLY A 657 11.17 -9.44 -34.62
C GLY A 657 11.98 -9.78 -33.36
N ILE A 658 12.60 -8.77 -32.73
CA ILE A 658 13.35 -8.91 -31.48
C ILE A 658 12.37 -9.11 -30.33
N LEU A 659 11.33 -8.29 -30.27
CA LEU A 659 10.30 -8.34 -29.23
C LEU A 659 9.08 -9.13 -29.71
N LYS A 660 8.66 -10.13 -28.94
CA LYS A 660 7.51 -11.00 -29.22
C LYS A 660 6.42 -10.86 -28.15
N PRO A 661 5.14 -11.12 -28.47
CA PRO A 661 4.04 -11.00 -27.50
C PRO A 661 4.32 -11.77 -26.20
N GLY A 662 4.18 -11.09 -25.06
CA GLY A 662 4.46 -11.66 -23.73
C GLY A 662 5.92 -11.62 -23.28
N ASP A 663 6.85 -11.16 -24.12
CA ASP A 663 8.25 -10.95 -23.73
C ASP A 663 8.39 -9.93 -22.58
N THR A 664 9.55 -9.95 -21.92
CA THR A 664 9.87 -9.05 -20.81
C THR A 664 10.80 -7.91 -21.26
N ILE A 665 10.40 -6.66 -21.01
CA ILE A 665 11.25 -5.48 -21.21
C ILE A 665 11.95 -5.14 -19.90
N ILE A 666 13.28 -5.03 -19.92
CA ILE A 666 14.10 -4.62 -18.79
C ILE A 666 14.84 -3.34 -19.16
N GLU A 667 14.70 -2.25 -18.42
CA GLU A 667 15.38 -0.99 -18.78
C GLU A 667 16.11 -0.33 -17.59
N PRO A 668 17.42 -0.02 -17.73
CA PRO A 668 18.13 0.85 -16.81
C PRO A 668 17.78 2.32 -17.08
N THR A 669 17.24 3.04 -16.10
CA THR A 669 16.71 4.39 -16.33
C THR A 669 16.66 5.30 -15.11
N SER A 670 16.70 6.61 -15.37
CA SER A 670 16.42 7.69 -14.42
C SER A 670 14.92 7.94 -14.16
N GLY A 671 14.06 7.09 -14.75
CA GLY A 671 12.64 6.95 -14.40
C GLY A 671 11.68 7.28 -15.54
N ASN A 672 11.88 8.37 -16.28
CA ASN A 672 10.92 8.79 -17.33
C ASN A 672 10.85 7.81 -18.51
N THR A 673 11.99 7.30 -18.99
CA THR A 673 12.00 6.22 -19.99
C THR A 673 11.34 4.96 -19.46
N GLY A 674 11.48 4.69 -18.16
CA GLY A 674 10.80 3.58 -17.50
C GLY A 674 9.29 3.75 -17.52
N ILE A 675 8.79 4.95 -17.22
CA ILE A 675 7.35 5.25 -17.28
C ILE A 675 6.81 5.09 -18.70
N GLY A 676 7.51 5.63 -19.71
CA GLY A 676 7.11 5.46 -21.11
C GLY A 676 7.10 4.00 -21.56
N LEU A 677 8.10 3.20 -21.14
CA LEU A 677 8.16 1.77 -21.46
C LEU A 677 7.13 0.95 -20.69
N ALA A 678 6.89 1.25 -19.42
CA ALA A 678 5.83 0.64 -18.63
C ALA A 678 4.43 0.94 -19.21
N LEU A 679 4.21 2.17 -19.69
CA LEU A 679 2.97 2.55 -20.39
C LEU A 679 2.82 1.75 -21.69
N ALA A 680 3.87 1.66 -22.51
CA ALA A 680 3.85 0.88 -23.75
C ALA A 680 3.65 -0.63 -23.48
N ALA A 681 4.30 -1.16 -22.45
CA ALA A 681 4.19 -2.53 -22.00
C ALA A 681 2.77 -2.87 -21.52
N ALA A 682 2.17 -2.00 -20.72
CA ALA A 682 0.78 -2.15 -20.25
C ALA A 682 -0.22 -2.19 -21.41
N VAL A 683 -0.02 -1.36 -22.45
CA VAL A 683 -0.90 -1.31 -23.62
C VAL A 683 -0.69 -2.51 -24.55
N LYS A 684 0.56 -2.96 -24.73
CA LYS A 684 0.94 -4.01 -25.70
C LYS A 684 1.04 -5.41 -25.09
N GLY A 685 0.89 -5.55 -23.78
CA GLY A 685 0.91 -6.85 -23.08
C GLY A 685 2.31 -7.41 -22.84
N TYR A 686 3.30 -6.56 -22.57
CA TYR A 686 4.65 -6.98 -22.17
C TYR A 686 4.82 -6.94 -20.66
N ARG A 687 5.62 -7.85 -20.10
CA ARG A 687 6.11 -7.72 -18.72
C ARG A 687 7.17 -6.62 -18.70
N CYS A 688 7.18 -5.77 -17.67
CA CYS A 688 8.12 -4.64 -17.60
C CYS A 688 8.86 -4.61 -16.26
N ILE A 689 10.19 -4.52 -16.31
CA ILE A 689 11.07 -4.42 -15.15
C ILE A 689 11.95 -3.18 -15.30
N ILE A 690 11.85 -2.26 -14.35
CA ILE A 690 12.58 -0.99 -14.35
C ILE A 690 13.67 -1.01 -13.29
N VAL A 691 14.90 -0.80 -13.72
CA VAL A 691 16.07 -0.70 -12.84
C VAL A 691 16.46 0.76 -12.69
N MET A 692 16.36 1.33 -11.48
CA MET A 692 16.61 2.75 -11.25
C MET A 692 17.41 3.04 -9.98
N PRO A 693 18.19 4.14 -9.92
CA PRO A 693 18.86 4.56 -8.70
C PRO A 693 17.90 4.95 -7.56
N GLU A 694 18.37 4.87 -6.32
CA GLU A 694 17.61 5.25 -5.12
C GLU A 694 17.24 6.74 -5.05
N LYS A 695 18.04 7.65 -5.62
CA LYS A 695 17.77 9.10 -5.58
C LYS A 695 16.49 9.53 -6.31
N MET A 696 16.00 8.70 -7.24
CA MET A 696 14.84 9.01 -8.07
C MET A 696 13.58 9.06 -7.20
N SER A 697 12.71 10.05 -7.47
CA SER A 697 11.55 10.36 -6.64
C SER A 697 10.59 9.19 -6.38
N SER A 698 9.90 9.24 -5.24
CA SER A 698 8.85 8.29 -4.87
C SER A 698 7.70 8.28 -5.88
N GLU A 699 7.36 9.45 -6.41
CA GLU A 699 6.27 9.67 -7.35
C GLU A 699 6.48 8.90 -8.66
N LYS A 700 7.74 8.73 -9.10
CA LYS A 700 8.07 7.88 -10.25
C LYS A 700 7.80 6.41 -9.95
N VAL A 701 8.14 5.96 -8.74
CA VAL A 701 7.89 4.58 -8.32
C VAL A 701 6.41 4.29 -8.21
N ASP A 702 5.62 5.22 -7.68
CA ASP A 702 4.18 5.02 -7.55
C ASP A 702 3.50 4.90 -8.92
N VAL A 703 3.90 5.71 -9.89
CA VAL A 703 3.37 5.61 -11.26
C VAL A 703 3.82 4.33 -11.96
N LEU A 704 5.07 3.89 -11.79
CA LEU A 704 5.54 2.64 -12.36
C LEU A 704 4.80 1.42 -11.80
N ARG A 705 4.57 1.38 -10.48
CA ARG A 705 3.77 0.32 -9.86
C ARG A 705 2.34 0.32 -10.37
N ALA A 706 1.74 1.50 -10.51
CA ALA A 706 0.38 1.63 -11.05
C ALA A 706 0.27 1.15 -12.50
N LEU A 707 1.33 1.31 -13.30
CA LEU A 707 1.43 0.78 -14.67
C LEU A 707 1.76 -0.73 -14.72
N GLY A 708 1.92 -1.39 -13.58
CA GLY A 708 2.23 -2.83 -13.50
C GLY A 708 3.71 -3.17 -13.71
N ALA A 709 4.62 -2.19 -13.66
CA ALA A 709 6.04 -2.45 -13.76
C ALA A 709 6.64 -2.93 -12.42
N GLU A 710 7.50 -3.94 -12.50
CA GLU A 710 8.37 -4.34 -11.40
C GLU A 710 9.55 -3.38 -11.28
N ILE A 711 9.99 -3.08 -10.05
CA ILE A 711 10.98 -2.04 -9.81
C ILE A 711 12.14 -2.60 -8.98
N VAL A 712 13.35 -2.45 -9.52
CA VAL A 712 14.60 -2.78 -8.85
C VAL A 712 15.37 -1.49 -8.58
N ARG A 713 15.76 -1.27 -7.31
CA ARG A 713 16.55 -0.10 -6.90
C ARG A 713 18.03 -0.43 -6.86
N THR A 714 18.88 0.54 -7.20
CA THR A 714 20.34 0.43 -7.10
C THR A 714 20.96 1.60 -6.33
N PRO A 715 22.12 1.42 -5.67
CA PRO A 715 22.81 2.50 -4.97
C PRO A 715 23.12 3.68 -5.91
N THR A 716 22.88 4.92 -5.43
CA THR A 716 23.11 6.13 -6.24
C THR A 716 24.59 6.42 -6.44
N SER A 717 25.45 6.03 -5.50
CA SER A 717 26.91 6.23 -5.55
C SER A 717 27.64 5.23 -6.44
N ALA A 718 26.96 4.20 -6.96
CA ALA A 718 27.57 3.21 -7.82
C ALA A 718 27.94 3.83 -9.17
N ARG A 719 29.22 3.75 -9.54
CA ARG A 719 29.71 4.13 -10.88
C ARG A 719 29.02 3.29 -11.94
N PHE A 720 28.82 3.83 -13.14
CA PHE A 720 28.13 3.12 -14.23
C PHE A 720 28.77 1.78 -14.62
N ASP A 721 30.07 1.59 -14.35
CA ASP A 721 30.81 0.38 -14.68
C ASP A 721 30.90 -0.64 -13.53
N SER A 722 30.29 -0.34 -12.39
CA SER A 722 30.15 -1.27 -11.27
C SER A 722 28.97 -2.23 -11.48
N PRO A 723 29.09 -3.50 -11.08
CA PRO A 723 28.02 -4.50 -11.21
C PRO A 723 26.75 -4.16 -10.42
N GLU A 724 26.87 -3.30 -9.41
CA GLU A 724 25.76 -2.78 -8.60
C GLU A 724 25.06 -1.56 -9.24
N SER A 725 25.60 -1.02 -10.34
CA SER A 725 24.96 0.06 -11.08
C SER A 725 23.63 -0.38 -11.69
N HIS A 726 22.71 0.55 -11.92
CA HIS A 726 21.46 0.29 -12.62
C HIS A 726 21.67 -0.36 -14.00
N VAL A 727 22.71 0.04 -14.75
CA VAL A 727 23.09 -0.62 -16.02
C VAL A 727 23.49 -2.07 -15.76
N GLY A 728 24.33 -2.28 -14.75
CA GLY A 728 24.84 -3.61 -14.47
C GLY A 728 23.83 -4.61 -13.95
N VAL A 729 22.98 -4.16 -13.04
CA VAL A 729 21.87 -4.95 -12.51
C VAL A 729 20.87 -5.28 -13.62
N ALA A 730 20.56 -4.35 -14.54
CA ALA A 730 19.69 -4.65 -15.67
C ALA A 730 20.26 -5.76 -16.56
N TRP A 731 21.56 -5.71 -16.87
CA TRP A 731 22.23 -6.78 -17.63
C TRP A 731 22.23 -8.11 -16.90
N ARG A 732 22.43 -8.14 -15.58
CA ARG A 732 22.32 -9.38 -14.79
C ARG A 732 20.91 -9.97 -14.89
N LEU A 733 19.88 -9.16 -14.65
CA LEU A 733 18.47 -9.60 -14.74
C LEU A 733 18.12 -10.13 -16.13
N LYS A 734 18.65 -9.51 -17.20
CA LYS A 734 18.45 -10.02 -18.57
C LYS A 734 19.00 -11.45 -18.76
N HIS A 735 20.13 -11.79 -18.15
CA HIS A 735 20.69 -13.13 -18.27
C HIS A 735 19.92 -14.17 -17.44
N GLU A 736 19.24 -13.73 -16.38
CA GLU A 736 18.46 -14.60 -15.48
C GLU A 736 17.03 -14.82 -15.96
N ILE A 737 16.45 -13.85 -16.68
CA ILE A 737 15.04 -13.88 -17.10
C ILE A 737 14.95 -14.31 -18.58
N PRO A 738 14.30 -15.45 -18.89
CA PRO A 738 14.12 -15.89 -20.27
C PRO A 738 13.20 -14.93 -21.04
N ASN A 739 13.37 -14.88 -22.36
CA ASN A 739 12.60 -14.00 -23.26
C ASN A 739 12.58 -12.53 -22.81
N SER A 740 13.70 -12.06 -22.26
CA SER A 740 13.86 -10.70 -21.80
C SER A 740 14.82 -9.88 -22.66
N HIS A 741 14.50 -8.59 -22.81
CA HIS A 741 15.21 -7.67 -23.68
C HIS A 741 15.50 -6.38 -22.95
N ILE A 742 16.74 -5.90 -23.10
CA ILE A 742 17.11 -4.53 -22.75
C ILE A 742 17.09 -3.73 -24.04
N LEU A 743 16.21 -2.73 -24.12
CA LEU A 743 16.11 -1.88 -25.30
C LEU A 743 17.25 -0.86 -25.35
N ASP A 744 17.78 -0.47 -24.19
CA ASP A 744 19.03 0.28 -24.02
C ASP A 744 19.01 1.67 -24.66
N GLN A 745 18.36 2.60 -23.96
CA GLN A 745 18.28 4.01 -24.38
C GLN A 745 19.64 4.70 -24.60
N TYR A 746 20.75 4.17 -24.06
CA TYR A 746 22.08 4.78 -24.19
C TYR A 746 22.75 4.43 -25.52
N ARG A 747 22.33 3.33 -26.16
CA ARG A 747 22.92 2.78 -27.38
C ARG A 747 21.95 2.71 -28.56
N ASN A 748 20.66 2.62 -28.28
CA ASN A 748 19.66 2.33 -29.28
C ASN A 748 19.42 3.54 -30.22
N PRO A 749 19.59 3.38 -31.55
CA PRO A 749 19.37 4.47 -32.50
C PRO A 749 17.93 4.98 -32.52
N SER A 750 16.94 4.16 -32.12
CA SER A 750 15.54 4.55 -31.98
C SER A 750 15.34 5.74 -31.04
N ASN A 751 16.21 5.95 -30.05
CA ASN A 751 16.17 7.12 -29.16
C ASN A 751 16.42 8.44 -29.93
N PRO A 752 17.62 8.71 -30.49
CA PRO A 752 17.83 9.93 -31.27
C PRO A 752 16.96 10.00 -32.53
N LEU A 753 16.61 8.87 -33.15
CA LEU A 753 15.73 8.85 -34.32
C LEU A 753 14.30 9.28 -34.03
N ALA A 754 13.74 8.97 -32.86
CA ALA A 754 12.43 9.49 -32.47
C ALA A 754 12.42 11.02 -32.52
N HIS A 755 13.50 11.65 -32.05
CA HIS A 755 13.62 13.10 -32.03
C HIS A 755 13.97 13.70 -33.40
N TYR A 756 14.80 13.02 -34.19
CA TYR A 756 15.15 13.42 -35.55
C TYR A 756 13.94 13.36 -36.50
N ASP A 757 13.14 12.29 -36.41
CA ASP A 757 12.01 12.03 -37.31
C ASP A 757 10.75 12.83 -36.92
N THR A 758 10.48 13.00 -35.61
CA THR A 758 9.24 13.65 -35.16
C THR A 758 9.50 14.96 -34.44
N THR A 759 10.24 14.98 -33.33
CA THR A 759 10.34 16.19 -32.49
C THR A 759 10.91 17.38 -33.27
N ALA A 760 11.95 17.16 -34.06
CA ALA A 760 12.56 18.19 -34.89
C ALA A 760 11.65 18.66 -36.03
N GLU A 761 10.94 17.74 -36.66
CA GLU A 761 10.00 18.07 -37.74
C GLU A 761 8.78 18.84 -37.21
N GLU A 762 8.27 18.48 -36.03
CA GLU A 762 7.24 19.26 -35.32
C GLU A 762 7.72 20.68 -35.05
N ILE A 763 8.96 20.85 -34.55
CA ILE A 763 9.54 22.16 -34.27
C ILE A 763 9.67 22.97 -35.56
N LEU A 764 10.18 22.37 -36.64
CA LEU A 764 10.30 23.02 -37.95
C LEU A 764 8.94 23.44 -38.49
N GLN A 765 7.93 22.58 -38.42
CA GLN A 765 6.57 22.89 -38.85
C GLN A 765 5.94 24.01 -38.02
N GLN A 766 6.01 23.91 -36.69
CA GLN A 766 5.42 24.89 -35.76
C GLN A 766 6.14 26.25 -35.81
N CYS A 767 7.42 26.27 -36.20
CA CYS A 767 8.20 27.48 -36.38
C CYS A 767 8.19 28.00 -37.83
N GLU A 768 7.47 27.37 -38.76
CA GLU A 768 7.48 27.70 -40.19
C GLU A 768 8.90 27.74 -40.78
N GLY A 769 9.77 26.84 -40.32
CA GLY A 769 11.19 26.76 -40.70
C GLY A 769 12.08 27.87 -40.13
N LYS A 770 11.54 28.82 -39.34
CA LYS A 770 12.28 29.95 -38.77
C LYS A 770 12.64 29.69 -37.31
N ILE A 771 13.88 29.27 -37.08
CA ILE A 771 14.45 29.02 -35.75
C ILE A 771 15.94 29.36 -35.77
N ASP A 772 16.39 30.18 -34.81
CA ASP A 772 17.77 30.67 -34.74
C ASP A 772 18.56 29.98 -33.62
N MET A 773 17.87 29.49 -32.59
CA MET A 773 18.50 28.81 -31.47
C MET A 773 17.58 27.71 -30.91
N LEU A 774 18.17 26.56 -30.60
CA LEU A 774 17.53 25.47 -29.86
C LEU A 774 18.32 25.20 -28.58
N VAL A 775 17.64 25.13 -27.44
CA VAL A 775 18.24 24.84 -26.13
C VAL A 775 17.62 23.58 -25.54
N ALA A 776 18.45 22.60 -25.16
CA ALA A 776 17.99 21.35 -24.58
C ALA A 776 18.96 20.77 -23.53
N GLY A 777 18.40 20.26 -22.43
CA GLY A 777 19.14 19.48 -21.43
C GLY A 777 19.56 18.11 -21.96
N ALA A 778 20.80 17.70 -21.70
CA ALA A 778 21.34 16.42 -22.11
C ALA A 778 21.35 15.41 -20.96
N GLY A 779 20.60 14.31 -21.12
CA GLY A 779 20.75 13.09 -20.31
C GLY A 779 21.44 12.02 -21.13
N THR A 780 20.68 11.14 -21.78
CA THR A 780 21.23 10.21 -22.79
C THR A 780 21.84 10.93 -23.99
N GLY A 781 21.47 12.19 -24.23
CA GLY A 781 21.88 12.95 -25.41
C GLY A 781 21.03 12.71 -26.66
N GLY A 782 20.09 11.75 -26.64
CA GLY A 782 19.28 11.42 -27.81
C GLY A 782 18.42 12.58 -28.31
N THR A 783 17.79 13.34 -27.40
CA THR A 783 16.96 14.50 -27.76
C THR A 783 17.77 15.60 -28.46
N ILE A 784 18.87 16.05 -27.86
CA ILE A 784 19.70 17.10 -28.47
C ILE A 784 20.35 16.62 -29.77
N SER A 785 20.86 15.38 -29.82
CA SER A 785 21.51 14.84 -31.02
C SER A 785 20.54 14.68 -32.18
N GLY A 786 19.36 14.09 -31.92
CA GLY A 786 18.34 13.88 -32.95
C GLY A 786 17.81 15.21 -33.52
N ILE A 787 17.48 16.17 -32.65
CA ILE A 787 16.99 17.48 -33.09
C ILE A 787 18.10 18.24 -33.83
N ALA A 788 19.30 18.28 -33.27
CA ALA A 788 20.42 19.01 -33.87
C ALA A 788 20.79 18.48 -35.25
N ARG A 789 20.86 17.15 -35.45
CA ARG A 789 21.14 16.57 -36.78
C ARG A 789 20.12 17.02 -37.82
N LYS A 790 18.82 16.95 -37.52
CA LYS A 790 17.75 17.40 -38.44
C LYS A 790 17.79 18.91 -38.67
N LEU A 791 18.00 19.70 -37.61
CA LEU A 791 18.09 21.16 -37.74
C LEU A 791 19.33 21.58 -38.51
N LYS A 792 20.49 20.94 -38.35
CA LYS A 792 21.67 21.25 -39.16
C LYS A 792 21.45 20.94 -40.65
N GLU A 793 20.66 19.91 -40.98
CA GLU A 793 20.27 19.61 -42.36
C GLU A 793 19.30 20.64 -42.96
N LYS A 794 18.28 21.08 -42.20
CA LYS A 794 17.15 21.89 -42.71
C LYS A 794 17.28 23.38 -42.42
N CYS A 795 17.93 23.73 -41.32
CA CYS A 795 18.11 25.08 -40.78
C CYS A 795 19.56 25.24 -40.27
N PRO A 796 20.57 25.22 -41.17
CA PRO A 796 21.99 25.10 -40.80
C PRO A 796 22.51 26.28 -39.94
N HIS A 797 21.85 27.43 -39.99
CA HIS A 797 22.19 28.61 -39.20
C HIS A 797 21.72 28.53 -37.74
N CYS A 798 20.80 27.61 -37.41
CA CYS A 798 20.31 27.43 -36.06
C CYS A 798 21.45 26.99 -35.12
N LYS A 799 21.62 27.75 -34.03
CA LYS A 799 22.56 27.44 -32.95
C LYS A 799 21.96 26.38 -32.03
N ILE A 800 22.74 25.36 -31.71
CA ILE A 800 22.37 24.25 -30.84
C ILE A 800 23.10 24.42 -29.50
N VAL A 801 22.32 24.61 -28.44
CA VAL A 801 22.83 24.83 -27.09
C VAL A 801 22.51 23.62 -26.21
N GLY A 802 23.55 22.94 -25.75
CA GLY A 802 23.48 21.85 -24.79
C GLY A 802 23.53 22.34 -23.35
N VAL A 803 22.70 21.75 -22.50
CA VAL A 803 22.65 22.07 -21.06
C VAL A 803 23.00 20.84 -20.26
N ASP A 804 23.97 20.98 -19.37
CA ASP A 804 24.57 19.89 -18.61
C ASP A 804 24.71 20.28 -17.13
N PRO A 805 24.29 19.46 -16.15
CA PRO A 805 24.40 19.85 -14.75
C PRO A 805 25.84 19.87 -14.26
N VAL A 806 26.16 20.75 -13.31
CA VAL A 806 27.42 20.72 -12.58
C VAL A 806 27.56 19.36 -11.87
N GLY A 807 28.69 18.68 -12.11
CA GLY A 807 28.96 17.31 -11.65
C GLY A 807 28.84 16.23 -12.73
N SER A 808 28.30 16.57 -13.90
CA SER A 808 28.34 15.72 -15.10
C SER A 808 29.54 16.05 -16.00
N THR A 809 29.93 15.09 -16.85
CA THR A 809 31.06 15.15 -17.80
C THR A 809 30.63 15.23 -19.28
N LEU A 810 29.37 15.61 -19.57
CA LEU A 810 28.88 15.60 -20.96
C LEU A 810 29.34 16.82 -21.77
N ALA A 811 29.46 17.98 -21.12
CA ALA A 811 29.74 19.24 -21.78
C ALA A 811 31.15 19.33 -22.39
N GLU A 812 31.26 20.09 -23.48
CA GLU A 812 32.54 20.47 -24.10
C GLU A 812 32.71 22.01 -24.11
N PRO A 813 33.93 22.55 -23.93
CA PRO A 813 35.19 21.83 -23.67
C PRO A 813 35.29 21.25 -22.25
N GLU A 814 36.17 20.28 -22.04
CA GLU A 814 36.33 19.55 -20.76
C GLU A 814 36.61 20.47 -19.55
N GLY A 815 37.20 21.64 -19.78
CA GLY A 815 37.41 22.65 -18.73
C GLY A 815 36.12 23.12 -18.04
N LEU A 816 34.95 22.97 -18.68
CA LEU A 816 33.65 23.27 -18.06
C LEU A 816 33.20 22.21 -17.03
N ASN A 817 33.80 21.01 -17.06
CA ASN A 817 33.39 19.90 -16.19
C ASN A 817 34.21 19.84 -14.90
N VAL A 818 35.21 20.70 -14.74
CA VAL A 818 36.03 20.77 -13.53
C VAL A 818 35.18 21.29 -12.36
N THR A 819 34.91 20.42 -11.38
CA THR A 819 34.12 20.77 -10.20
C THR A 819 34.43 19.83 -9.04
N ASP A 820 34.24 20.32 -7.81
CA ASP A 820 34.35 19.53 -6.59
C ASP A 820 33.04 18.79 -6.26
N LYS A 821 31.94 19.08 -6.96
CA LYS A 821 30.62 18.50 -6.74
C LYS A 821 30.41 17.29 -7.65
N SER A 822 30.28 16.09 -7.08
CA SER A 822 30.00 14.86 -7.83
C SER A 822 28.52 14.46 -7.88
N SER A 823 27.66 15.09 -7.07
CA SER A 823 26.23 14.77 -6.99
C SER A 823 25.37 16.02 -7.10
N TYR A 824 24.19 15.85 -7.69
CA TYR A 824 23.18 16.89 -7.90
C TYR A 824 21.77 16.31 -7.76
N GLU A 825 20.81 17.18 -7.41
CA GLU A 825 19.41 16.85 -7.11
C GLU A 825 18.51 16.88 -8.35
N VAL A 826 18.85 17.67 -9.38
CA VAL A 826 18.11 17.69 -10.65
C VAL A 826 18.11 16.28 -11.28
N GLU A 827 16.94 15.83 -11.72
CA GLU A 827 16.77 14.51 -12.32
C GLU A 827 16.63 14.58 -13.85
N GLY A 828 17.15 13.56 -14.54
CA GLY A 828 16.92 13.34 -15.97
C GLY A 828 17.97 13.91 -16.93
N ILE A 829 18.94 14.69 -16.42
CA ILE A 829 20.08 15.23 -17.17
C ILE A 829 21.41 14.90 -16.48
N GLY A 830 22.50 14.90 -17.25
CA GLY A 830 23.87 14.58 -16.82
C GLY A 830 24.13 13.09 -16.59
N TYR A 831 25.36 12.68 -16.91
CA TYR A 831 25.96 11.37 -16.61
C TYR A 831 27.46 11.49 -16.29
N ASP A 832 28.02 10.44 -15.68
CA ASP A 832 29.45 10.22 -15.41
C ASP A 832 30.18 9.50 -16.57
N PHE A 833 29.47 9.26 -17.68
CA PHE A 833 29.98 8.71 -18.93
C PHE A 833 29.29 9.37 -20.12
N ILE A 834 29.86 9.23 -21.32
CA ILE A 834 29.29 9.76 -22.57
C ILE A 834 28.47 8.65 -23.24
N PRO A 835 27.12 8.76 -23.33
CA PRO A 835 26.30 7.74 -23.97
C PRO A 835 26.60 7.60 -25.46
N THR A 836 26.51 6.37 -26.00
CA THR A 836 26.77 6.07 -27.42
C THR A 836 25.90 6.92 -28.37
N VAL A 837 24.65 7.24 -27.97
CA VAL A 837 23.70 8.03 -28.78
C VAL A 837 23.93 9.54 -28.75
N LEU A 838 24.79 10.05 -27.86
CA LEU A 838 25.12 11.47 -27.78
C LEU A 838 26.14 11.84 -28.87
N ASP A 839 25.73 12.67 -29.81
CA ASP A 839 26.60 13.29 -30.80
C ASP A 839 26.92 14.72 -30.36
N ARG A 840 28.10 14.91 -29.75
CA ARG A 840 28.53 16.24 -29.26
C ARG A 840 28.95 17.17 -30.40
N ALA A 841 29.32 16.63 -31.56
CA ALA A 841 29.83 17.41 -32.69
C ALA A 841 28.76 18.33 -33.33
N VAL A 842 27.48 18.03 -33.11
CA VAL A 842 26.35 18.86 -33.58
C VAL A 842 25.90 19.91 -32.57
N VAL A 843 26.50 19.95 -31.37
CA VAL A 843 26.21 20.94 -30.32
C VAL A 843 27.20 22.09 -30.44
N ASP A 844 26.70 23.31 -30.69
CA ASP A 844 27.57 24.47 -30.92
C ASP A 844 28.13 25.05 -29.62
N LYS A 845 27.37 24.95 -28.51
CA LYS A 845 27.78 25.51 -27.22
C LYS A 845 27.15 24.75 -26.05
N TRP A 846 27.92 24.58 -24.97
CA TRP A 846 27.43 24.01 -23.72
C TRP A 846 27.31 25.05 -22.61
N TYR A 847 26.29 24.89 -21.77
CA TYR A 847 26.11 25.64 -20.53
C TYR A 847 26.01 24.67 -19.35
N LYS A 848 26.76 24.98 -18.29
CA LYS A 848 26.61 24.28 -17.01
C LYS A 848 25.51 24.94 -16.19
N THR A 849 24.69 24.12 -15.55
CA THR A 849 23.67 24.60 -14.61
C THR A 849 23.75 23.91 -13.26
N ASP A 850 23.49 24.65 -12.18
CA ASP A 850 23.38 24.07 -10.84
C ASP A 850 21.91 23.82 -10.42
N ASP A 851 21.74 23.17 -9.27
CA ASP A 851 20.42 22.81 -8.75
C ASP A 851 19.59 24.04 -8.34
N GLU A 852 20.23 25.04 -7.71
CA GLU A 852 19.54 26.23 -7.18
C GLU A 852 18.89 27.03 -8.31
N GLU A 853 19.64 27.30 -9.38
CA GLU A 853 19.11 28.05 -10.52
C GLU A 853 18.07 27.23 -11.30
N SER A 854 18.26 25.92 -11.39
CA SER A 854 17.35 25.01 -12.09
C SER A 854 15.98 24.97 -11.41
N PHE A 855 15.93 24.82 -10.09
CA PHE A 855 14.68 24.77 -9.35
C PHE A 855 14.03 26.14 -9.25
N SER A 856 14.80 27.21 -9.05
CA SER A 856 14.28 28.58 -9.05
C SER A 856 13.61 28.93 -10.38
N MET A 857 14.26 28.60 -11.50
CA MET A 857 13.68 28.81 -12.84
C MET A 857 12.47 27.92 -13.09
N SER A 858 12.47 26.66 -12.64
CA SER A 858 11.30 25.77 -12.74
C SER A 858 10.08 26.34 -12.02
N ARG A 859 10.27 26.87 -10.80
CA ARG A 859 9.20 27.52 -10.04
C ARG A 859 8.75 28.83 -10.68
N LEU A 860 9.67 29.55 -11.34
CA LEU A 860 9.33 30.76 -12.11
C LEU A 860 8.49 30.42 -13.34
N LEU A 861 8.82 29.36 -14.09
CA LEU A 861 8.01 28.85 -15.21
C LEU A 861 6.58 28.53 -14.78
N ILE A 862 6.43 27.87 -13.63
CA ILE A 862 5.12 27.56 -13.04
C ILE A 862 4.38 28.85 -12.67
N LYS A 863 5.03 29.73 -11.90
CA LYS A 863 4.41 30.93 -11.32
C LYS A 863 4.03 31.97 -12.39
N GLU A 864 4.92 32.23 -13.32
CA GLU A 864 4.78 33.34 -14.27
C GLU A 864 4.10 32.93 -15.57
N GLU A 865 4.40 31.73 -16.08
CA GLU A 865 3.88 31.25 -17.38
C GLU A 865 2.81 30.16 -17.24
N GLY A 866 2.57 29.62 -16.03
CA GLY A 866 1.58 28.55 -15.81
C GLY A 866 2.02 27.19 -16.37
N LEU A 867 3.31 26.99 -16.61
CA LEU A 867 3.85 25.76 -17.20
C LEU A 867 4.25 24.78 -16.09
N LEU A 868 3.48 23.70 -15.95
CA LEU A 868 3.65 22.68 -14.89
C LEU A 868 4.76 21.67 -15.21
N CYS A 869 5.99 22.16 -15.34
CA CYS A 869 7.16 21.40 -15.77
C CYS A 869 8.09 20.99 -14.61
N GLY A 870 9.00 20.04 -14.87
CA GLY A 870 9.98 19.51 -13.93
C GLY A 870 11.30 20.27 -13.86
N GLY A 871 12.22 19.79 -13.00
CA GLY A 871 13.49 20.48 -12.69
C GLY A 871 14.42 20.71 -13.88
N SER A 872 14.56 19.71 -14.77
CA SER A 872 15.38 19.83 -15.99
C SER A 872 14.85 20.86 -17.00
N SER A 873 13.55 21.17 -16.93
CA SER A 873 12.95 22.25 -17.72
C SER A 873 13.44 23.61 -17.25
N GLY A 874 13.59 23.80 -15.94
CA GLY A 874 14.22 24.99 -15.38
C GLY A 874 15.71 25.09 -15.71
N SER A 875 16.46 23.98 -15.70
CA SER A 875 17.86 23.98 -16.17
C SER A 875 17.96 24.47 -17.62
N ALA A 876 17.14 23.89 -18.52
CA ALA A 876 17.12 24.27 -19.93
C ALA A 876 16.77 25.77 -20.11
N MET A 877 15.77 26.25 -19.37
CA MET A 877 15.35 27.65 -19.43
C MET A 877 16.39 28.61 -18.80
N ALA A 878 17.05 28.21 -17.71
CA ALA A 878 18.10 28.99 -17.06
C ALA A 878 19.31 29.19 -17.99
N ALA A 879 19.68 28.17 -18.75
CA ALA A 879 20.67 28.31 -19.81
C ALA A 879 20.14 29.14 -20.99
N ALA A 880 18.88 28.94 -21.39
CA ALA A 880 18.28 29.66 -22.52
C ALA A 880 18.25 31.18 -22.31
N VAL A 881 17.86 31.66 -21.13
CA VAL A 881 17.84 33.11 -20.85
C VAL A 881 19.23 33.75 -20.83
N LYS A 882 20.29 32.95 -20.63
CA LYS A 882 21.70 33.38 -20.75
C LYS A 882 22.17 33.35 -22.20
N ALA A 883 21.87 32.26 -22.92
CA ALA A 883 22.28 32.05 -24.31
C ALA A 883 21.56 33.02 -25.27
N ALA A 884 20.26 33.24 -25.07
CA ALA A 884 19.44 34.07 -25.95
C ALA A 884 19.73 35.58 -25.85
N GLN A 885 20.59 36.03 -24.92
CA GLN A 885 21.00 37.43 -24.82
C GLN A 885 21.72 37.93 -26.09
N GLU A 886 22.31 37.03 -26.87
CA GLU A 886 22.99 37.36 -28.13
C GLU A 886 22.04 37.52 -29.32
N LEU A 887 20.76 37.14 -29.16
CA LEU A 887 19.77 37.14 -30.24
C LEU A 887 19.07 38.50 -30.40
N LYS A 888 18.62 38.78 -31.62
CA LYS A 888 17.93 40.02 -32.03
C LYS A 888 16.41 39.86 -32.01
N GLU A 889 15.67 40.96 -32.20
CA GLU A 889 14.19 41.00 -32.11
C GLU A 889 13.46 40.12 -33.13
N ASP A 890 14.05 39.90 -34.30
CA ASP A 890 13.50 39.09 -35.39
C ASP A 890 13.83 37.59 -35.28
N GLN A 891 14.62 37.21 -34.27
CA GLN A 891 15.10 35.85 -34.09
C GLN A 891 14.26 35.06 -33.09
N ARG A 892 14.31 33.73 -33.21
CA ARG A 892 13.56 32.80 -32.36
C ARG A 892 14.43 31.79 -31.64
N CYS A 893 14.24 31.68 -30.34
CA CYS A 893 14.84 30.66 -29.48
C CYS A 893 13.78 29.66 -29.01
N VAL A 894 14.03 28.36 -29.22
CA VAL A 894 13.15 27.27 -28.78
C VAL A 894 13.83 26.49 -27.66
N VAL A 895 13.12 26.28 -26.56
CA VAL A 895 13.61 25.54 -25.39
C VAL A 895 12.78 24.27 -25.18
N ILE A 896 13.44 23.12 -24.97
CA ILE A 896 12.75 21.86 -24.69
C ILE A 896 12.43 21.75 -23.19
N LEU A 897 11.15 21.55 -22.83
CA LEU A 897 10.72 21.31 -21.45
C LEU A 897 10.38 19.82 -21.27
N PRO A 898 11.27 18.99 -20.67
CA PRO A 898 11.22 17.54 -20.84
C PRO A 898 10.07 16.82 -20.14
N ASP A 899 9.67 17.21 -18.93
CA ASP A 899 8.72 16.45 -18.12
C ASP A 899 7.86 17.31 -17.19
N SER A 900 6.83 16.69 -16.62
CA SER A 900 5.83 17.36 -15.78
C SER A 900 6.26 17.49 -14.31
N VAL A 901 5.60 18.40 -13.60
CA VAL A 901 5.77 18.59 -12.15
C VAL A 901 5.37 17.35 -11.33
N ARG A 902 4.59 16.41 -11.90
CA ARG A 902 4.10 15.18 -11.23
C ARG A 902 5.22 14.41 -10.54
N ASN A 903 6.40 14.35 -11.15
CA ASN A 903 7.53 13.61 -10.62
C ASN A 903 8.18 14.26 -9.39
N TYR A 904 7.82 15.49 -9.03
CA TYR A 904 8.58 16.33 -8.10
C TYR A 904 7.69 17.00 -7.03
N MET A 905 6.49 16.47 -6.80
CA MET A 905 5.49 17.04 -5.89
C MET A 905 6.04 17.25 -4.48
N THR A 906 6.85 16.31 -3.99
CA THR A 906 7.49 16.36 -2.66
C THR A 906 8.92 16.90 -2.67
N LYS A 907 9.45 17.28 -3.85
CA LYS A 907 10.80 17.84 -4.04
C LYS A 907 10.75 19.35 -4.25
N PHE A 908 11.28 19.86 -5.36
CA PHE A 908 11.41 21.31 -5.59
C PHE A 908 10.10 22.10 -5.57
N LEU A 909 8.95 21.42 -5.77
CA LEU A 909 7.64 22.05 -5.63
C LEU A 909 7.32 22.39 -4.16
N SER A 910 7.85 21.61 -3.22
CA SER A 910 7.73 21.81 -1.78
C SER A 910 8.71 22.89 -1.31
N ASP A 911 8.18 24.00 -0.78
CA ASP A 911 8.97 25.04 -0.12
C ASP A 911 9.86 24.44 0.97
N LYS A 912 9.32 23.51 1.73
CA LYS A 912 10.02 22.84 2.83
C LYS A 912 11.29 22.14 2.33
N TRP A 913 11.18 21.37 1.24
CA TRP A 913 12.33 20.69 0.63
C TRP A 913 13.35 21.68 0.05
N MET A 914 12.89 22.78 -0.55
CA MET A 914 13.77 23.84 -1.07
C MET A 914 14.60 24.49 0.04
N TYR A 915 14.02 24.70 1.23
CA TYR A 915 14.74 25.21 2.40
C TYR A 915 15.71 24.17 2.97
N GLU A 916 15.29 22.92 3.11
CA GLU A 916 16.14 21.81 3.60
C GLU A 916 17.41 21.65 2.77
N LYS A 917 17.28 21.79 1.45
CA LYS A 917 18.41 21.69 0.52
C LYS A 917 19.20 22.99 0.37
N GLY A 918 18.74 24.09 0.97
CA GLY A 918 19.38 25.39 0.91
C GLY A 918 19.25 26.12 -0.42
N PHE A 919 18.35 25.69 -1.31
CA PHE A 919 18.10 26.32 -2.61
C PHE A 919 17.20 27.56 -2.55
N GLN A 920 16.68 27.87 -1.36
CA GLN A 920 15.90 29.08 -1.11
C GLN A 920 16.29 29.64 0.25
N LYS A 921 16.61 30.93 0.31
CA LYS A 921 17.00 31.59 1.57
C LYS A 921 15.77 32.18 2.25
N GLU A 922 15.82 32.28 3.57
CA GLU A 922 14.69 32.81 4.36
C GLU A 922 14.42 34.31 4.13
N GLU A 923 15.38 35.00 3.53
CA GLU A 923 15.33 36.44 3.27
C GLU A 923 14.55 36.76 1.98
N ASP A 924 14.45 35.80 1.06
CA ASP A 924 13.83 35.96 -0.26
C ASP A 924 12.31 35.82 -0.23
N VAL A 925 11.75 35.38 0.89
CA VAL A 925 10.30 35.23 1.09
C VAL A 925 9.87 36.18 2.20
N ASN A 926 8.89 37.03 1.90
CA ASN A 926 8.30 38.01 2.81
C ASN A 926 7.43 37.31 3.89
N ILE A 927 7.99 36.32 4.58
CA ILE A 927 7.40 35.67 5.73
C ILE A 927 7.54 36.67 6.88
N LYS A 928 6.41 37.07 7.48
CA LYS A 928 6.43 37.85 8.73
C LYS A 928 7.15 37.01 9.80
N LYS A 929 8.44 37.28 10.00
CA LYS A 929 9.25 36.63 11.03
C LYS A 929 8.74 37.07 12.41
N PRO A 930 8.46 36.15 13.34
CA PRO A 930 8.13 36.49 14.72
C PRO A 930 9.26 37.26 15.42
N TRP A 931 8.94 38.01 16.47
CA TRP A 931 9.90 38.85 17.22
C TRP A 931 11.11 38.06 17.76
N TRP A 932 10.93 36.77 18.06
CA TRP A 932 11.96 35.89 18.62
C TRP A 932 12.88 35.23 17.57
N TRP A 933 12.61 35.40 16.28
CA TRP A 933 13.29 34.67 15.20
C TRP A 933 14.82 34.82 15.19
N ASN A 934 15.31 36.03 15.49
CA ASN A 934 16.74 36.37 15.44
C ASN A 934 17.46 36.23 16.80
N ILE A 935 16.76 35.77 17.84
CA ILE A 935 17.35 35.53 19.17
C ILE A 935 18.33 34.37 19.08
N LYS A 936 19.47 34.44 19.78
CA LYS A 936 20.46 33.35 19.79
C LYS A 936 20.01 32.18 20.66
N LEU A 937 20.39 30.96 20.29
CA LEU A 937 20.08 29.74 21.07
C LEU A 937 20.60 29.82 22.51
N GLN A 938 21.71 30.52 22.74
CA GLN A 938 22.27 30.73 24.07
C GLN A 938 21.25 31.34 25.06
N GLU A 939 20.29 32.13 24.58
CA GLU A 939 19.26 32.76 25.44
C GLU A 939 18.20 31.78 25.96
N LEU A 940 18.17 30.53 25.46
CA LEU A 940 17.31 29.47 25.99
C LEU A 940 17.72 29.00 27.39
N ASN A 941 18.90 29.40 27.90
CA ASN A 941 19.45 28.98 29.21
C ASN A 941 19.42 27.46 29.39
N LEU A 942 19.98 26.75 28.42
CA LEU A 942 19.98 25.28 28.38
C LEU A 942 20.83 24.70 29.52
N CYS A 943 20.33 23.63 30.12
CA CYS A 943 21.09 22.83 31.08
C CYS A 943 21.92 21.78 30.36
N ALA A 944 23.19 21.63 30.76
CA ALA A 944 24.06 20.59 30.23
C ALA A 944 23.42 19.21 30.48
N PRO A 945 23.20 18.40 29.43
CA PRO A 945 22.53 17.12 29.59
C PRO A 945 23.49 16.08 30.16
N LEU A 946 22.93 15.13 30.91
CA LEU A 946 23.62 13.90 31.28
C LEU A 946 23.94 13.09 30.01
N THR A 947 25.17 12.61 29.86
CA THR A 947 25.59 11.79 28.70
C THR A 947 25.94 10.36 29.12
N VAL A 948 25.79 9.40 28.21
CA VAL A 948 26.14 7.98 28.44
C VAL A 948 27.06 7.46 27.33
N LEU A 949 27.93 6.50 27.65
CA LEU A 949 28.79 5.86 26.64
C LEU A 949 28.01 4.81 25.83
N PRO A 950 28.35 4.55 24.55
CA PRO A 950 27.71 3.52 23.74
C PRO A 950 27.81 2.10 24.31
N SER A 951 28.80 1.87 25.19
CA SER A 951 29.02 0.59 25.87
C SER A 951 28.10 0.37 27.08
N VAL A 952 27.33 1.38 27.51
CA VAL A 952 26.42 1.26 28.66
C VAL A 952 25.19 0.47 28.27
N THR A 953 24.84 -0.54 29.07
CA THR A 953 23.65 -1.36 28.82
C THR A 953 22.37 -0.57 29.04
N CYS A 954 21.28 -0.95 28.36
CA CYS A 954 19.99 -0.28 28.49
C CYS A 954 19.47 -0.26 29.95
N GLN A 955 19.71 -1.33 30.71
CA GLN A 955 19.34 -1.42 32.13
C GLN A 955 20.05 -0.34 32.96
N THR A 956 21.37 -0.24 32.80
CA THR A 956 22.19 0.76 33.51
C THR A 956 21.81 2.18 33.10
N THR A 957 21.49 2.42 31.82
CA THR A 957 20.99 3.72 31.36
C THR A 957 19.69 4.13 32.06
N ILE A 958 18.74 3.20 32.23
CA ILE A 958 17.46 3.47 32.93
C ILE A 958 17.70 3.83 34.40
N GLU A 959 18.62 3.13 35.07
CA GLU A 959 18.98 3.39 36.46
C GLU A 959 19.61 4.78 36.62
N ILE A 960 20.57 5.12 35.76
CA ILE A 960 21.25 6.42 35.73
C ILE A 960 20.25 7.56 35.50
N LEU A 961 19.33 7.41 34.54
CA LEU A 961 18.30 8.41 34.23
C LEU A 961 17.35 8.64 35.41
N LYS A 962 16.89 7.56 36.06
CA LYS A 962 16.02 7.64 37.25
C LYS A 962 16.73 8.27 38.45
N GLU A 963 17.98 7.90 38.71
CA GLU A 963 18.75 8.41 39.86
C GLU A 963 19.05 9.91 39.71
N LYS A 964 19.43 10.35 38.50
CA LYS A 964 19.79 11.74 38.24
C LYS A 964 18.60 12.62 37.88
N GLY A 965 17.40 12.06 37.74
CA GLY A 965 16.18 12.81 37.43
C GLY A 965 16.16 13.39 36.02
N PHE A 966 16.80 12.72 35.06
CA PHE A 966 16.76 13.09 33.64
C PHE A 966 15.85 12.12 32.88
N ASP A 967 15.00 12.65 32.00
CA ASP A 967 14.14 11.84 31.15
C ASP A 967 14.85 11.37 29.86
N GLN A 968 16.05 11.90 29.58
CA GLN A 968 16.82 11.65 28.37
C GLN A 968 18.32 11.88 28.58
N ALA A 969 19.16 11.14 27.85
CA ALA A 969 20.61 11.31 27.83
C ALA A 969 21.18 11.09 26.41
N PRO A 970 21.98 12.01 25.84
CA PRO A 970 22.72 11.74 24.60
C PRO A 970 23.77 10.64 24.80
N VAL A 971 23.92 9.75 23.82
CA VAL A 971 24.99 8.76 23.80
C VAL A 971 26.21 9.35 23.13
N VAL A 972 27.33 9.49 23.84
CA VAL A 972 28.55 10.16 23.36
C VAL A 972 29.70 9.17 23.43
N ASN A 973 30.42 8.97 22.33
CA ASN A 973 31.60 8.09 22.31
C ASN A 973 32.78 8.67 23.13
N GLU A 974 33.78 7.84 23.46
CA GLU A 974 34.93 8.27 24.27
C GLU A 974 35.74 9.42 23.64
N SER A 975 35.68 9.55 22.31
CA SER A 975 36.34 10.62 21.56
C SER A 975 35.57 11.96 21.56
N GLY A 976 34.29 11.97 21.93
CA GLY A 976 33.43 13.17 21.96
C GLY A 976 32.87 13.63 20.62
N TYR A 977 33.21 12.99 19.49
CA TYR A 977 32.85 13.48 18.14
C TYR A 977 31.53 12.90 17.62
N ASP A 978 31.22 11.64 17.95
CA ASP A 978 29.97 11.00 17.53
C ASP A 978 28.98 10.95 18.69
N CYS A 979 27.95 11.78 18.58
CA CYS A 979 26.77 11.73 19.43
C CYS A 979 25.71 10.92 18.69
N PHE A 980 25.39 9.74 19.22
CA PHE A 980 24.25 8.95 18.77
C PHE A 980 23.08 9.22 19.71
N PHE A 981 21.93 9.54 19.14
CA PHE A 981 20.66 9.25 19.76
C PHE A 981 20.13 7.97 19.11
N LEU A 982 19.19 7.27 19.74
CA LEU A 982 18.46 6.15 19.11
C LEU A 982 17.72 6.59 17.81
N LEU A 983 17.71 7.89 17.48
CA LEU A 983 17.22 8.50 16.25
C LEU A 983 18.27 9.51 15.70
N LYS A 984 18.30 9.71 14.38
CA LYS A 984 19.18 10.68 13.69
C LYS A 984 18.90 12.09 14.24
N CYS A 985 19.87 12.74 14.88
CA CYS A 985 19.72 14.09 15.43
C CYS A 985 20.51 15.11 14.62
N VAL A 986 19.93 16.29 14.41
CA VAL A 986 20.59 17.43 13.76
C VAL A 986 21.32 18.26 14.82
N LYS A 987 22.62 18.51 14.59
CA LYS A 987 23.45 19.36 15.44
C LYS A 987 23.21 20.84 15.11
N ILE A 988 23.09 21.69 16.13
CA ILE A 988 22.97 23.15 16.00
C ILE A 988 23.95 23.84 16.96
N HIS A 989 24.54 24.96 16.58
CA HIS A 989 25.52 25.64 17.44
C HIS A 989 24.84 26.64 18.38
N LEU A 990 25.43 26.86 19.57
CA LEU A 990 24.97 27.88 20.54
C LEU A 990 24.78 29.29 19.93
N ASN A 991 25.59 29.62 18.92
CA ASN A 991 25.58 30.92 18.26
C ASN A 991 24.54 31.04 17.13
N ASP A 992 23.86 29.95 16.77
CA ASP A 992 22.76 29.98 15.80
C ASP A 992 21.53 30.69 16.38
N ASN A 993 20.56 31.03 15.54
CA ASN A 993 19.32 31.72 15.94
C ASN A 993 18.13 30.76 16.12
N LEU A 994 17.13 31.22 16.91
CA LEU A 994 15.92 30.45 17.21
C LEU A 994 15.07 30.15 15.97
N GLY A 995 15.14 30.97 14.92
CA GLY A 995 14.52 30.68 13.63
C GLY A 995 15.06 29.41 12.98
N LYS A 996 16.39 29.26 12.93
CA LYS A 996 17.08 28.05 12.45
C LYS A 996 16.68 26.83 13.29
N LEU A 997 16.63 26.99 14.61
CA LEU A 997 16.12 25.95 15.51
C LEU A 997 14.67 25.59 15.23
N SER A 998 13.78 26.58 15.06
CA SER A 998 12.36 26.36 14.74
C SER A 998 12.18 25.49 13.50
N ARG A 999 13.00 25.70 12.47
CA ARG A 999 12.95 24.93 11.23
C ARG A 999 13.47 23.51 11.39
N ILE A 1000 14.56 23.33 12.13
CA ILE A 1000 15.03 21.97 12.49
C ILE A 1000 13.90 21.22 13.21
N LEU A 1001 13.17 21.91 14.10
CA LEU A 1001 12.09 21.33 14.88
C LEU A 1001 10.77 21.08 14.10
N GLU A 1002 10.64 21.59 12.88
CA GLU A 1002 9.55 21.22 11.95
C GLU A 1002 9.76 19.86 11.28
N LEU A 1003 10.99 19.35 11.35
CA LEU A 1003 11.45 18.13 10.70
C LEU A 1003 11.84 17.05 11.68
N ASP A 1004 12.61 17.45 12.68
CA ASP A 1004 13.22 16.59 13.67
C ASP A 1004 12.68 16.92 15.05
N HIS A 1005 12.44 15.90 15.86
CA HIS A 1005 11.89 16.11 17.19
C HIS A 1005 12.91 16.73 18.16
N PHE A 1006 14.21 16.55 17.88
CA PHE A 1006 15.31 16.93 18.75
C PHE A 1006 16.41 17.67 17.97
N ALA A 1007 16.84 18.80 18.51
CA ALA A 1007 18.03 19.52 18.08
C ALA A 1007 19.11 19.43 19.18
N LEU A 1008 20.29 18.90 18.83
CA LEU A 1008 21.41 18.78 19.76
C LEU A 1008 22.24 20.06 19.70
N VAL A 1009 22.26 20.82 20.80
CA VAL A 1009 23.01 22.08 20.87
C VAL A 1009 24.45 21.78 21.25
N VAL A 1010 25.37 22.13 20.37
CA VAL A 1010 26.81 21.86 20.51
C VAL A 1010 27.63 23.14 20.55
N HIS A 1011 28.81 23.03 21.16
CA HIS A 1011 29.82 24.08 21.14
C HIS A 1011 31.21 23.48 21.08
N ASP A 1012 32.10 24.15 20.35
CA ASP A 1012 33.47 23.68 20.17
C ASP A 1012 34.38 24.34 21.20
N GLN A 1013 35.07 23.53 22.00
CA GLN A 1013 36.00 23.98 23.03
C GLN A 1013 37.43 23.60 22.65
N ILE A 1014 38.36 24.54 22.72
CA ILE A 1014 39.78 24.28 22.49
C ILE A 1014 40.39 23.70 23.78
N GLN A 1015 40.90 22.47 23.71
CA GLN A 1015 41.60 21.77 24.79
C GLN A 1015 43.07 21.59 24.43
N TYR A 1016 43.97 22.11 25.27
CA TYR A 1016 45.41 21.90 25.12
C TYR A 1016 45.81 20.55 25.73
N LEU A 1017 46.55 19.75 24.97
CA LEU A 1017 47.11 18.47 25.38
C LEU A 1017 48.44 18.69 26.13
N ALA A 1018 48.87 17.67 26.87
CA ALA A 1018 50.07 17.74 27.71
C ALA A 1018 51.37 18.00 26.92
N ASP A 1019 51.35 17.80 25.61
CA ASP A 1019 52.46 18.09 24.67
C ASP A 1019 52.43 19.52 24.11
N GLY A 1020 51.47 20.35 24.53
CA GLY A 1020 51.31 21.74 24.08
C GLY A 1020 50.50 21.90 22.78
N SER A 1021 50.06 20.82 22.15
CA SER A 1021 49.16 20.87 20.99
C SER A 1021 47.71 21.18 21.42
N SER A 1022 46.94 21.84 20.55
CA SER A 1022 45.52 22.10 20.81
C SER A 1022 44.62 21.14 20.02
N SER A 1023 43.56 20.67 20.68
CA SER A 1023 42.53 19.82 20.10
C SER A 1023 41.17 20.48 20.26
N LEU A 1024 40.33 20.42 19.24
CA LEU A 1024 38.99 21.00 19.28
C LEU A 1024 38.01 19.93 19.75
N LYS A 1025 37.53 20.02 20.99
CA LYS A 1025 36.58 19.08 21.57
C LYS A 1025 35.16 19.64 21.49
N GLN A 1026 34.26 18.90 20.87
CA GLN A 1026 32.84 19.29 20.78
C GLN A 1026 32.10 18.85 22.05
N MET A 1027 31.42 19.80 22.69
CA MET A 1027 30.65 19.60 23.92
C MET A 1027 29.17 19.76 23.63
N VAL A 1028 28.34 18.88 24.21
CA VAL A 1028 26.88 18.99 24.16
C VAL A 1028 26.42 19.93 25.28
N PHE A 1029 25.77 21.03 24.91
CA PHE A 1029 25.24 22.04 25.82
C PHE A 1029 23.77 21.84 26.19
N GLY A 1030 23.01 21.15 25.34
CA GLY A 1030 21.59 20.93 25.57
C GLY A 1030 20.94 20.11 24.48
N VAL A 1031 19.78 19.55 24.80
CA VAL A 1031 18.85 18.98 23.82
C VAL A 1031 17.64 19.90 23.82
N VAL A 1032 17.24 20.36 22.64
CA VAL A 1032 16.13 21.31 22.49
C VAL A 1032 15.04 20.68 21.63
N THR A 1033 13.80 20.84 22.07
CA THR A 1033 12.58 20.39 21.38
C THR A 1033 11.69 21.57 21.03
N ALA A 1034 10.65 21.34 20.22
CA ALA A 1034 9.64 22.36 19.92
C ALA A 1034 8.95 22.91 21.18
N ILE A 1035 8.87 22.11 22.25
CA ILE A 1035 8.29 22.51 23.54
C ILE A 1035 9.19 23.54 24.22
N ASP A 1036 10.51 23.34 24.20
CA ASP A 1036 11.47 24.24 24.84
C ASP A 1036 11.47 25.62 24.17
N LEU A 1037 11.43 25.65 22.84
CA LEU A 1037 11.30 26.89 22.07
C LEU A 1037 9.97 27.59 22.37
N LEU A 1038 8.84 26.85 22.40
CA LEU A 1038 7.53 27.42 22.73
C LEU A 1038 7.49 27.98 24.17
N ASN A 1039 8.08 27.27 25.13
CA ASN A 1039 8.16 27.71 26.53
C ASN A 1039 8.98 29.01 26.66
N PHE A 1040 10.08 29.13 25.93
CA PHE A 1040 10.86 30.36 25.88
C PHE A 1040 10.04 31.54 25.35
N VAL A 1041 9.36 31.36 24.21
CA VAL A 1041 8.52 32.40 23.59
C VAL A 1041 7.38 32.79 24.53
N ALA A 1042 6.65 31.82 25.09
CA ALA A 1042 5.53 32.07 25.99
C ALA A 1042 5.94 32.81 27.29
N ARG A 1043 7.12 32.49 27.87
CA ARG A 1043 7.64 33.18 29.06
C ARG A 1043 7.98 34.64 28.77
N LYS A 1044 8.61 34.91 27.62
CA LYS A 1044 8.99 36.27 27.22
C LYS A 1044 7.79 37.12 26.77
N GLU A 1045 6.77 36.51 26.15
CA GLU A 1045 5.53 37.21 25.81
C GLU A 1045 4.74 37.62 27.06
N LYS A 1046 4.72 36.77 28.10
CA LYS A 1046 4.10 37.11 29.40
C LYS A 1046 4.75 38.33 30.06
N ASN A 1047 6.08 38.42 29.99
CA ASN A 1047 6.83 39.57 30.52
C ASN A 1047 6.65 40.85 29.66
N HIS A 1048 6.31 40.71 28.37
CA HIS A 1048 6.01 41.85 27.50
C HIS A 1048 4.62 42.44 27.76
N THR A 1049 3.65 41.62 28.17
CA THR A 1049 2.31 42.09 28.56
C THR A 1049 2.26 42.77 29.93
N ASP A 1050 3.21 42.49 30.83
CA ASP A 1050 3.29 43.13 32.15
C ASP A 1050 4.09 44.46 32.13
N CYS A 1051 4.69 44.83 31.00
CA CYS A 1051 5.47 46.06 30.80
C CYS A 1051 4.79 47.11 29.88
N CYS A 1052 3.56 46.86 29.41
CA CYS A 1052 2.77 47.80 28.60
C CYS A 1052 1.58 48.37 29.37
#